data_AF-A0A484NPM2-F1
#
_entry.id   AF-A0A484NPM2-F1
#
_cell.length_a   1.000
_cell.length_b   1.000
_cell.length_c   1.000
_cell.angle_alpha   90.00
_cell.angle_beta   90.00
_cell.angle_gamma   90.00
#
_symmetry.space_group_name_H-M   'P 1'
#
loop_
_entity.id
_entity.type
_entity.pdbx_description
1 polymer ?
#
loop_
_entity_poly.entity_id
_entity_poly.type
_entity_poly.pdbx_seq_one_letter_code
_entity_poly.pdbx_strand_id
1 'polypeptide(L)'
;MKLFSEVVSADFSGKRLEGKPNGFFKGIPSVVFTRDDISELSSRFKLALVAKFLTRPSFTSMTKFLQKLGLKGSYELSVLPHQRFLINFREEEDYLRLFLRGTWQVFGYTMTLTKWSPSLSQETESPVMHIWIAFPDLPIHLHDKRALHLISSSIGTPLKVDSSTLNFSRPGLARCCVEVDISNLPPAKVLINHGGEELIFSFYYENFPLYCKSCKRTGHLQDTCHRKQADRKKEATSEKVAKDSKDQLLGEKNEGKWQQAVIEEEQILSCCFKHLESSSSLWISNVYGKHNRVDRISLWNSLRGLYPIQCPWIIGGDFNTVASITEHKGVICPDIRSMDDLNKAISDCELISPPFLGSQFTWFGKRGRGRVCRRLDRVLINEACMDLFPNIEIKHLGRGNSDHRPIQIKLLHSSASGPRPFKFLNFWTSHNTYKNMFSSSWDMHYEGGGMRGLAKKLSNFKRSLHVWNKKTFGNLFLEVSNAEKRAEKAEENLENDDSETNLLEFKLATALLQQTLKKEESFWAQKANLKWISQGDASTAFFHSFVRGRRHRLFISSLKDGNGKIFNTTEGISNLVVEHFTSVFSTNHEGEMGEILAHIPTCVSHQDNSLIMAIPEEEEIKKTIWFLNANSTAGPDGFNGFFFRDSWDTIKTDVCKAVQEFFLGIPLPKAFGSTLLTLIPKKEGSITLDQFRPISLSTFFSKIISRILSERLKKIIPKLISQEQAAFQVGKNITDQILMVKEMVHLLSANTRGGNCIIKLDLSKAFDKLSWTYLEGVLTKFGFIQHAIHLLMGNLKATHFSVLVNGQPKGFFPMKCGVKQGDPLSPLLFIIALEGLSRFLNYHHSSGLIKPFSAGRTPTPCHLLYADDIILFTTANSRNLLRLRELLSTFLRASGQEINYSKSQVIVHGKMKIEKQNMIRRILSIRCNTKEFTYLGSTIVKGKLRKVHCKDLIEKFEKRLNAWYSKKLNQMGRLILIKHVLSLIPLHLMAAQRIPKSILKSLNRLMANYF
;
A
#
# COMPACT_ATOMS: atom_id res chain seq x y z
N MET A 1 -58.72 -22.33 -12.73
CA MET A 1 -58.27 -23.71 -12.97
C MET A 1 -59.26 -24.35 -13.93
N LYS A 2 -58.82 -24.93 -15.04
CA LYS A 2 -59.67 -25.80 -15.88
C LYS A 2 -59.68 -27.20 -15.24
N LEU A 3 -60.81 -27.91 -15.25
CA LEU A 3 -60.86 -29.31 -14.81
C LEU A 3 -60.03 -30.17 -15.77
N PHE A 4 -59.40 -31.25 -15.28
CA PHE A 4 -58.59 -32.15 -16.12
C PHE A 4 -59.42 -32.74 -17.29
N SER A 5 -60.74 -32.89 -17.11
CA SER A 5 -61.71 -33.27 -18.13
C SER A 5 -61.95 -32.19 -19.21
N GLU A 6 -61.79 -30.91 -18.88
CA GLU A 6 -61.95 -29.77 -19.82
C GLU A 6 -60.69 -29.56 -20.68
N VAL A 7 -59.51 -29.96 -20.16
CA VAL A 7 -58.23 -29.88 -20.91
C VAL A 7 -58.16 -30.94 -22.03
N VAL A 8 -58.84 -32.07 -21.85
CA VAL A 8 -58.88 -33.16 -22.84
C VAL A 8 -59.89 -32.89 -23.97
N SER A 9 -60.90 -32.06 -23.73
CA SER A 9 -62.03 -31.87 -24.67
C SER A 9 -61.96 -30.58 -25.51
N ALA A 10 -61.15 -29.58 -25.14
CA ALA A 10 -61.25 -28.25 -25.75
C ALA A 10 -60.07 -27.79 -26.64
N ASP A 11 -58.91 -28.46 -26.69
CA ASP A 11 -57.73 -27.93 -27.44
C ASP A 11 -56.82 -29.03 -28.05
N PHE A 12 -57.35 -30.18 -28.48
CA PHE A 12 -56.54 -31.19 -29.20
C PHE A 12 -56.53 -30.92 -30.72
N SER A 13 -55.80 -29.89 -31.15
CA SER A 13 -55.29 -29.79 -32.53
C SER A 13 -53.93 -30.48 -32.71
N GLY A 14 -53.40 -31.11 -31.65
CA GLY A 14 -52.15 -31.87 -31.65
C GLY A 14 -52.37 -33.37 -31.89
N LYS A 15 -51.33 -34.08 -32.34
CA LYS A 15 -51.36 -35.53 -32.59
C LYS A 15 -51.64 -36.25 -31.26
N ARG A 16 -52.47 -37.29 -31.29
CA ARG A 16 -52.76 -38.09 -30.09
C ARG A 16 -51.52 -38.92 -29.74
N LEU A 17 -50.95 -38.71 -28.55
CA LEU A 17 -49.78 -39.46 -28.08
C LEU A 17 -50.07 -40.97 -28.10
N GLU A 18 -49.13 -41.77 -28.59
CA GLU A 18 -49.27 -43.23 -28.75
C GLU A 18 -48.92 -44.01 -27.46
N GLY A 19 -48.39 -43.33 -26.44
CA GLY A 19 -47.99 -43.90 -25.17
C GLY A 19 -49.13 -44.62 -24.44
N LYS A 20 -48.83 -45.80 -23.89
CA LYS A 20 -49.79 -46.66 -23.19
C LYS A 20 -49.39 -46.89 -21.73
N PRO A 21 -50.35 -46.97 -20.81
CA PRO A 21 -50.09 -47.52 -19.47
C PRO A 21 -49.58 -48.95 -19.61
N ASN A 22 -48.46 -49.26 -18.97
CA ASN A 22 -47.77 -50.54 -19.06
C ASN A 22 -47.80 -51.28 -17.70
N GLY A 23 -48.97 -51.33 -17.07
CA GLY A 23 -49.19 -52.04 -15.80
C GLY A 23 -48.27 -51.55 -14.67
N PHE A 24 -47.72 -52.49 -13.88
CA PHE A 24 -46.79 -52.20 -12.78
C PHE A 24 -45.40 -52.79 -13.09
N PHE A 25 -44.35 -51.99 -13.00
CA PHE A 25 -42.96 -52.44 -13.06
C PHE A 25 -42.35 -52.37 -11.66
N LYS A 26 -41.94 -53.53 -11.11
CA LYS A 26 -41.40 -53.66 -9.73
C LYS A 26 -42.34 -53.08 -8.64
N GLY A 27 -43.65 -53.30 -8.77
CA GLY A 27 -44.65 -52.81 -7.82
C GLY A 27 -45.03 -51.33 -7.98
N ILE A 28 -44.51 -50.65 -9.02
CA ILE A 28 -44.75 -49.22 -9.28
C ILE A 28 -45.56 -49.08 -10.58
N PRO A 29 -46.65 -48.31 -10.62
CA PRO A 29 -47.38 -48.02 -11.85
C PRO A 29 -46.43 -47.49 -12.93
N SER A 30 -46.49 -48.06 -14.14
CA SER A 30 -45.59 -47.73 -15.23
C SER A 30 -46.36 -47.33 -16.49
N VAL A 31 -45.82 -46.35 -17.20
CA VAL A 31 -46.34 -45.82 -18.48
C VAL A 31 -45.15 -45.70 -19.41
N VAL A 32 -45.33 -46.08 -20.67
CA VAL A 32 -44.29 -46.00 -21.70
C VAL A 32 -44.69 -44.97 -22.75
N PHE A 33 -43.81 -43.99 -22.98
CA PHE A 33 -43.90 -43.04 -24.08
C PHE A 33 -42.99 -43.50 -25.23
N THR A 34 -43.44 -43.38 -26.47
CA THR A 34 -42.60 -43.67 -27.64
C THR A 34 -41.57 -42.56 -27.87
N ARG A 35 -40.56 -42.81 -28.72
CA ARG A 35 -39.59 -41.76 -29.09
C ARG A 35 -40.26 -40.59 -29.82
N ASP A 36 -41.29 -40.88 -30.60
CA ASP A 36 -42.06 -39.87 -31.33
C ASP A 36 -42.91 -39.03 -30.37
N ASP A 37 -43.52 -39.64 -29.35
CA ASP A 37 -44.22 -38.93 -28.27
C ASP A 37 -43.28 -37.97 -27.53
N ILE A 38 -42.06 -38.41 -27.22
CA ILE A 38 -41.05 -37.56 -26.55
C ILE A 38 -40.59 -36.41 -27.46
N SER A 39 -40.43 -36.67 -28.76
CA SER A 39 -40.10 -35.65 -29.75
C SER A 39 -41.20 -34.59 -29.86
N GLU A 40 -42.46 -35.01 -29.92
CA GLU A 40 -43.61 -34.11 -29.98
C GLU A 40 -43.77 -33.30 -28.69
N LEU A 41 -43.66 -33.93 -27.51
CA LEU A 41 -43.73 -33.24 -26.21
C LEU A 41 -42.56 -32.30 -25.94
N SER A 42 -41.39 -32.56 -26.55
CA SER A 42 -40.19 -31.72 -26.42
C SER A 42 -40.12 -30.58 -27.43
N SER A 43 -40.95 -30.60 -28.49
CA SER A 43 -41.02 -29.56 -29.52
C SER A 43 -41.22 -28.15 -28.94
N ARG A 44 -42.02 -28.02 -27.87
CA ARG A 44 -42.27 -26.75 -27.16
C ARG A 44 -41.04 -26.15 -26.46
N PHE A 45 -39.99 -26.93 -26.26
CA PHE A 45 -38.74 -26.52 -25.61
C PHE A 45 -37.55 -26.48 -26.58
N LYS A 46 -37.81 -26.48 -27.90
CA LYS A 46 -36.78 -26.45 -28.94
C LYS A 46 -35.81 -25.27 -28.78
N LEU A 47 -36.30 -24.13 -28.30
CA LEU A 47 -35.53 -22.90 -28.03
C LEU A 47 -35.35 -22.65 -26.52
N ALA A 48 -35.24 -23.72 -25.71
CA ALA A 48 -35.07 -23.59 -24.27
C ALA A 48 -33.60 -23.68 -23.81
N LEU A 49 -33.20 -22.75 -22.94
CA LEU A 49 -31.89 -22.73 -22.27
C LEU A 49 -32.04 -22.96 -20.77
N VAL A 50 -31.10 -23.70 -20.19
CA VAL A 50 -30.95 -23.88 -18.77
C VAL A 50 -29.83 -22.98 -18.27
N ALA A 51 -30.20 -22.00 -17.44
CA ALA A 51 -29.28 -21.09 -16.75
C ALA A 51 -28.89 -21.67 -15.40
N LYS A 52 -27.59 -21.95 -15.22
CA LYS A 52 -27.01 -22.51 -14.00
C LYS A 52 -26.24 -21.44 -13.23
N PHE A 53 -26.45 -21.41 -11.92
CA PHE A 53 -25.75 -20.52 -10.99
C PHE A 53 -25.05 -21.33 -9.90
N LEU A 54 -23.99 -20.76 -9.31
CA LEU A 54 -23.36 -21.28 -8.09
C LEU A 54 -24.15 -20.89 -6.82
N THR A 55 -24.95 -19.84 -6.93
CA THR A 55 -25.92 -19.39 -5.94
C THR A 55 -27.03 -18.69 -6.73
N ARG A 56 -28.27 -19.17 -6.63
CA ARG A 56 -29.36 -18.71 -7.51
C ARG A 56 -29.79 -17.29 -7.11
N PRO A 57 -29.75 -16.31 -8.02
CA PRO A 57 -30.35 -15.00 -7.77
C PRO A 57 -31.87 -15.10 -7.61
N SER A 58 -32.51 -14.06 -7.07
CA SER A 58 -33.97 -14.00 -6.99
C SER A 58 -34.62 -14.07 -8.38
N PHE A 59 -35.85 -14.58 -8.48
CA PHE A 59 -36.61 -14.60 -9.73
C PHE A 59 -36.73 -13.18 -10.32
N THR A 60 -36.99 -12.18 -9.47
CA THR A 60 -37.09 -10.76 -9.83
C THR A 60 -35.78 -10.22 -10.44
N SER A 61 -34.63 -10.56 -9.87
CA SER A 61 -33.32 -10.16 -10.40
C SER A 61 -33.06 -10.76 -11.78
N MET A 62 -33.45 -12.02 -11.98
CA MET A 62 -33.32 -12.69 -13.27
C MET A 62 -34.25 -12.07 -14.34
N THR A 63 -35.47 -11.70 -13.96
CA THR A 63 -36.42 -11.01 -14.85
C THR A 63 -35.92 -9.62 -15.24
N LYS A 64 -35.46 -8.80 -14.28
CA LYS A 64 -34.86 -7.48 -14.55
C LYS A 64 -33.65 -7.58 -15.48
N PHE A 65 -32.84 -8.63 -15.33
CA PHE A 65 -31.70 -8.88 -16.21
C PHE A 65 -32.14 -9.18 -17.65
N LEU A 66 -33.10 -10.09 -17.86
CA LEU A 66 -33.59 -10.43 -19.20
C LEU A 66 -34.30 -9.25 -19.88
N GLN A 67 -35.06 -8.44 -19.14
CA GLN A 67 -35.67 -7.20 -19.64
C GLN A 67 -34.61 -6.19 -20.12
N LYS A 68 -33.51 -6.05 -19.38
CA LYS A 68 -32.41 -5.14 -19.73
C LYS A 68 -31.65 -5.56 -21.00
N LEU A 69 -31.75 -6.82 -21.43
CA LEU A 69 -31.05 -7.29 -22.64
C LEU A 69 -31.70 -6.80 -23.94
N GLY A 70 -32.93 -6.27 -23.90
CA GLY A 70 -33.68 -5.83 -25.07
C GLY A 70 -33.86 -6.98 -26.06
N LEU A 71 -34.49 -8.06 -25.61
CA LEU A 71 -34.83 -9.22 -26.44
C LEU A 71 -35.95 -8.81 -27.42
N LYS A 72 -35.90 -9.32 -28.66
CA LYS A 72 -36.89 -8.97 -29.69
C LYS A 72 -38.21 -9.72 -29.49
N GLY A 73 -38.16 -10.97 -29.01
CA GLY A 73 -39.32 -11.82 -28.76
C GLY A 73 -39.67 -11.97 -27.28
N SER A 74 -40.88 -12.46 -27.00
CA SER A 74 -41.29 -12.84 -25.65
C SER A 74 -40.58 -14.12 -25.19
N TYR A 75 -40.33 -14.24 -23.88
CA TYR A 75 -39.71 -15.41 -23.26
C TYR A 75 -40.49 -15.88 -22.04
N GLU A 76 -40.44 -17.18 -21.76
CA GLU A 76 -40.99 -17.78 -20.54
C GLU A 76 -39.85 -18.16 -19.59
N LEU A 77 -39.89 -17.63 -18.36
CA LEU A 77 -38.91 -17.92 -17.32
C LEU A 77 -39.52 -18.82 -16.25
N SER A 78 -38.91 -19.99 -16.03
CA SER A 78 -39.32 -20.95 -15.01
C SER A 78 -38.18 -21.30 -14.07
N VAL A 79 -38.52 -21.60 -12.81
CA VAL A 79 -37.54 -21.99 -11.80
C VAL A 79 -37.32 -23.50 -11.84
N LEU A 80 -36.06 -23.93 -11.91
CA LEU A 80 -35.70 -25.33 -11.77
C LEU A 80 -35.03 -25.59 -10.40
N PRO A 81 -35.07 -26.83 -9.88
CA PRO A 81 -34.30 -27.23 -8.70
C PRO A 81 -32.78 -27.05 -8.87
N HIS A 82 -32.02 -27.08 -7.77
CA HIS A 82 -30.54 -27.02 -7.77
C HIS A 82 -29.95 -25.75 -8.41
N GLN A 83 -30.50 -24.60 -8.05
CA GLN A 83 -29.98 -23.27 -8.44
C GLN A 83 -30.01 -22.98 -9.96
N ARG A 84 -31.03 -23.47 -10.66
CA ARG A 84 -31.19 -23.31 -12.12
C ARG A 84 -32.46 -22.54 -12.48
N PHE A 85 -32.45 -21.89 -13.63
CA PHE A 85 -33.63 -21.38 -14.31
C PHE A 85 -33.75 -22.02 -15.70
N LEU A 86 -34.98 -22.22 -16.16
CA LEU A 86 -35.30 -22.56 -17.54
C LEU A 86 -35.81 -21.30 -18.23
N ILE A 87 -35.23 -20.97 -19.38
CA ILE A 87 -35.62 -19.82 -20.20
C ILE A 87 -36.04 -20.36 -21.56
N ASN A 88 -37.31 -20.23 -21.91
CA ASN A 88 -37.84 -20.65 -23.20
C ASN A 88 -38.06 -19.43 -24.09
N PHE A 89 -37.36 -19.35 -25.22
CA PHE A 89 -37.48 -18.22 -26.14
C PHE A 89 -38.49 -18.54 -27.25
N ARG A 90 -39.22 -17.54 -27.74
CA ARG A 90 -40.03 -17.69 -28.96
C ARG A 90 -39.23 -17.45 -30.24
N GLU A 91 -38.24 -16.56 -30.18
CA GLU A 91 -37.41 -16.17 -31.32
C GLU A 91 -36.02 -16.82 -31.26
N GLU A 92 -35.59 -17.38 -32.38
CA GLU A 92 -34.30 -18.09 -32.48
C GLU A 92 -33.10 -17.13 -32.34
N GLU A 93 -33.24 -15.88 -32.77
CA GLU A 93 -32.17 -14.86 -32.64
C GLU A 93 -31.80 -14.57 -31.18
N ASP A 94 -32.81 -14.48 -30.30
CA ASP A 94 -32.61 -14.21 -28.87
C ASP A 94 -32.00 -15.42 -28.15
N TYR A 95 -32.43 -16.62 -28.52
CA TYR A 95 -31.84 -17.89 -28.08
C TYR A 95 -30.34 -17.94 -28.43
N LEU A 96 -29.99 -17.70 -29.70
CA LEU A 96 -28.59 -17.73 -30.16
C LEU A 96 -27.75 -16.64 -29.51
N ARG A 97 -28.31 -15.44 -29.28
CA ARG A 97 -27.61 -14.32 -28.62
C ARG A 97 -27.17 -14.67 -27.21
N LEU A 98 -28.03 -15.32 -26.42
CA LEU A 98 -27.67 -15.75 -25.07
C LEU A 98 -26.76 -16.97 -25.09
N PHE A 99 -27.06 -17.96 -25.93
CA PHE A 99 -26.34 -19.22 -25.99
C PHE A 99 -24.87 -19.06 -26.41
N LEU A 100 -24.58 -18.30 -27.48
CA LEU A 100 -23.23 -18.15 -28.04
C LEU A 100 -22.23 -17.42 -27.12
N ARG A 101 -22.71 -16.66 -26.14
CA ARG A 101 -21.84 -15.99 -25.16
C ARG A 101 -21.37 -16.96 -24.06
N GLY A 102 -22.11 -18.06 -23.83
CA GLY A 102 -21.80 -19.14 -22.90
C GLY A 102 -21.92 -18.78 -21.41
N THR A 103 -21.38 -17.63 -21.00
CA THR A 103 -21.43 -17.13 -19.62
C THR A 103 -21.87 -15.68 -19.55
N TRP A 104 -22.62 -15.35 -18.50
CA TRP A 104 -23.19 -14.02 -18.27
C TRP A 104 -23.03 -13.62 -16.80
N GLN A 105 -22.94 -12.32 -16.53
CA GLN A 105 -22.95 -11.77 -15.18
C GLN A 105 -24.34 -11.17 -14.91
N VAL A 106 -25.03 -11.71 -13.90
CA VAL A 106 -26.37 -11.29 -13.49
C VAL A 106 -26.25 -10.75 -12.07
N PHE A 107 -26.20 -9.42 -11.90
CA PHE A 107 -26.14 -8.75 -10.59
C PHE A 107 -25.10 -9.34 -9.61
N GLY A 108 -23.89 -9.64 -10.11
CA GLY A 108 -22.79 -10.22 -9.31
C GLY A 108 -22.77 -11.75 -9.25
N TYR A 109 -23.76 -12.42 -9.83
CA TYR A 109 -23.80 -13.88 -9.98
C TYR A 109 -23.37 -14.32 -11.38
N THR A 110 -22.46 -15.30 -11.45
CA THR A 110 -22.05 -15.91 -12.71
C THR A 110 -23.11 -16.92 -13.17
N MET A 111 -23.70 -16.67 -14.34
CA MET A 111 -24.63 -17.54 -15.04
C MET A 111 -23.90 -18.31 -16.14
N THR A 112 -24.02 -19.63 -16.15
CA THR A 112 -23.58 -20.48 -17.27
C THR A 112 -24.79 -21.07 -17.98
N LEU A 113 -24.81 -21.05 -19.31
CA LEU A 113 -25.95 -21.49 -20.11
C LEU A 113 -25.67 -22.84 -20.78
N THR A 114 -26.66 -23.73 -20.75
CA THR A 114 -26.65 -25.03 -21.46
C THR A 114 -27.99 -25.23 -22.18
N LYS A 115 -27.98 -25.93 -23.33
CA LYS A 115 -29.21 -26.29 -24.05
C LYS A 115 -30.06 -27.25 -23.21
N TRP A 116 -31.36 -27.04 -23.19
CA TRP A 116 -32.28 -27.99 -22.55
C TRP A 116 -32.35 -29.29 -23.38
N SER A 117 -32.43 -30.44 -22.71
CA SER A 117 -32.63 -31.74 -23.38
C SER A 117 -33.72 -32.55 -22.66
N PRO A 118 -34.45 -33.44 -23.36
CA PRO A 118 -35.41 -34.36 -22.74
C PRO A 118 -34.77 -35.33 -21.75
N SER A 119 -33.46 -35.55 -21.87
CA SER A 119 -32.62 -36.38 -21.00
C SER A 119 -32.07 -35.65 -19.77
N LEU A 120 -32.44 -34.38 -19.56
CA LEU A 120 -32.01 -33.58 -18.42
C LEU A 120 -32.60 -34.13 -17.12
N SER A 121 -31.89 -35.07 -16.50
CA SER A 121 -32.14 -35.50 -15.12
C SER A 121 -31.42 -34.58 -14.12
N GLN A 122 -31.79 -34.64 -12.84
CA GLN A 122 -31.16 -33.85 -11.78
C GLN A 122 -29.64 -34.07 -11.66
N GLU A 123 -29.11 -35.16 -12.23
CA GLU A 123 -27.69 -35.57 -12.10
C GLU A 123 -26.84 -35.47 -13.37
N THR A 124 -27.44 -35.26 -14.55
CA THR A 124 -26.77 -35.39 -15.86
C THR A 124 -26.74 -34.07 -16.64
N GLU A 125 -25.61 -33.77 -17.27
CA GLU A 125 -25.43 -32.60 -18.14
C GLU A 125 -25.51 -33.01 -19.62
N SER A 126 -26.00 -32.10 -20.49
CA SER A 126 -26.01 -32.33 -21.93
C SER A 126 -24.59 -32.29 -22.48
N PRO A 127 -24.18 -33.26 -23.31
CA PRO A 127 -22.86 -33.26 -23.95
C PRO A 127 -22.80 -32.37 -25.20
N VAL A 128 -23.93 -31.81 -25.64
CA VAL A 128 -24.00 -30.97 -26.84
C VAL A 128 -23.61 -29.53 -26.48
N MET A 129 -22.56 -29.01 -27.10
CA MET A 129 -22.05 -27.65 -26.85
C MET A 129 -21.64 -26.96 -28.16
N HIS A 130 -21.52 -25.63 -28.12
CA HIS A 130 -20.94 -24.87 -29.23
C HIS A 130 -19.42 -24.74 -29.05
N ILE A 131 -18.66 -25.04 -30.10
CA ILE A 131 -17.20 -25.00 -30.09
C ILE A 131 -16.70 -24.20 -31.29
N TRP A 132 -15.67 -23.40 -31.07
CA TRP A 132 -14.94 -22.74 -32.16
C TRP A 132 -13.92 -23.72 -32.75
N ILE A 133 -13.93 -23.86 -34.07
CA ILE A 133 -12.97 -24.62 -34.86
C ILE A 133 -12.19 -23.66 -35.77
N ALA A 134 -10.89 -23.90 -35.83
CA ALA A 134 -9.96 -23.07 -36.56
C ALA A 134 -9.17 -23.90 -37.58
N PHE A 135 -9.14 -23.42 -38.82
CA PHE A 135 -8.49 -24.00 -39.98
C PHE A 135 -7.28 -23.12 -40.38
N PRO A 136 -6.05 -23.47 -39.99
CA PRO A 136 -4.86 -22.69 -40.32
C PRO A 136 -4.46 -22.78 -41.80
N ASP A 137 -4.62 -23.96 -42.42
CA ASP A 137 -4.08 -24.24 -43.76
C ASP A 137 -5.16 -24.30 -44.86
N LEU A 138 -6.37 -23.81 -44.58
CA LEU A 138 -7.46 -23.82 -45.56
C LEU A 138 -7.21 -22.74 -46.64
N PRO A 139 -7.27 -23.06 -47.94
CA PRO A 139 -7.13 -22.09 -49.01
C PRO A 139 -8.12 -20.91 -48.89
N ILE A 140 -7.65 -19.70 -49.21
CA ILE A 140 -8.39 -18.43 -48.96
C ILE A 140 -9.75 -18.40 -49.68
N HIS A 141 -9.88 -18.98 -50.87
CA HIS A 141 -11.17 -19.03 -51.59
C HIS A 141 -12.21 -19.93 -50.89
N LEU A 142 -11.77 -20.86 -50.03
CA LEU A 142 -12.65 -21.67 -49.19
C LEU A 142 -13.02 -20.99 -47.86
N HIS A 143 -12.56 -19.76 -47.61
CA HIS A 143 -12.95 -18.95 -46.44
C HIS A 143 -14.33 -18.28 -46.63
N ASP A 144 -14.92 -18.39 -47.83
CA ASP A 144 -16.29 -17.95 -48.10
C ASP A 144 -17.28 -18.61 -47.13
N LYS A 145 -18.25 -17.83 -46.65
CA LYS A 145 -19.25 -18.28 -45.68
C LYS A 145 -20.00 -19.55 -46.12
N ARG A 146 -20.24 -19.73 -47.42
CA ARG A 146 -20.93 -20.89 -47.99
C ARG A 146 -20.04 -22.13 -47.98
N ALA A 147 -18.77 -21.97 -48.36
CA ALA A 147 -17.78 -23.04 -48.33
C ALA A 147 -17.54 -23.51 -46.89
N LEU A 148 -17.35 -22.58 -45.95
CA LEU A 148 -17.20 -22.89 -44.54
C LEU A 148 -18.44 -23.56 -43.95
N HIS A 149 -19.65 -23.16 -44.35
CA HIS A 149 -20.88 -23.83 -43.91
C HIS A 149 -20.90 -25.30 -44.37
N LEU A 150 -20.56 -25.58 -45.63
CA LEU A 150 -20.50 -26.94 -46.16
C LEU A 150 -19.43 -27.79 -45.44
N ILE A 151 -18.23 -27.24 -45.25
CA ILE A 151 -17.12 -27.91 -44.56
C ILE A 151 -17.50 -28.19 -43.09
N SER A 152 -18.04 -27.19 -42.39
CA SER A 152 -18.38 -27.32 -40.97
C SER A 152 -19.59 -28.22 -40.72
N SER A 153 -20.52 -28.35 -41.67
CA SER A 153 -21.65 -29.29 -41.61
C SER A 153 -21.21 -30.76 -41.53
N SER A 154 -20.01 -31.10 -42.02
CA SER A 154 -19.43 -32.44 -41.86
C SER A 154 -18.90 -32.71 -40.44
N ILE A 155 -18.68 -31.67 -39.63
CA ILE A 155 -18.12 -31.73 -38.28
C ILE A 155 -19.22 -31.61 -37.22
N GLY A 156 -20.20 -30.74 -37.43
CA GLY A 156 -21.30 -30.48 -36.52
C GLY A 156 -22.31 -29.50 -37.14
N THR A 157 -23.27 -28.98 -36.38
CA THR A 157 -24.23 -28.01 -36.92
C THR A 157 -23.60 -26.61 -36.95
N PRO A 158 -23.41 -25.96 -38.11
CA PRO A 158 -22.74 -24.66 -38.18
C PRO A 158 -23.62 -23.56 -37.58
N LEU A 159 -23.05 -22.80 -36.63
CA LEU A 159 -23.76 -21.70 -35.96
C LEU A 159 -23.33 -20.32 -36.46
N LYS A 160 -22.01 -20.08 -36.57
CA LYS A 160 -21.48 -18.74 -36.88
C LYS A 160 -20.07 -18.78 -37.48
N VAL A 161 -19.73 -17.79 -38.30
CA VAL A 161 -18.36 -17.55 -38.79
C VAL A 161 -17.77 -16.33 -38.09
N ASP A 162 -16.48 -16.38 -37.75
CA ASP A 162 -15.76 -15.27 -37.12
C ASP A 162 -15.74 -14.02 -38.04
N SER A 163 -15.92 -12.84 -37.46
CA SER A 163 -15.97 -11.58 -38.21
C SER A 163 -14.66 -11.30 -38.98
N SER A 164 -13.52 -11.74 -38.44
CA SER A 164 -12.22 -11.53 -39.09
C SER A 164 -12.05 -12.40 -40.34
N THR A 165 -12.65 -13.60 -40.33
CA THR A 165 -12.74 -14.53 -41.47
C THR A 165 -13.68 -13.95 -42.53
N LEU A 166 -14.86 -13.46 -42.12
CA LEU A 166 -15.84 -12.85 -43.03
C LEU A 166 -15.29 -11.59 -43.74
N ASN A 167 -14.53 -10.77 -43.01
CA ASN A 167 -13.96 -9.53 -43.53
C ASN A 167 -12.58 -9.73 -44.18
N PHE A 168 -12.10 -10.97 -44.32
CA PHE A 168 -10.76 -11.32 -44.85
C PHE A 168 -9.57 -10.60 -44.18
N SER A 169 -9.76 -10.03 -42.99
CA SER A 169 -8.73 -9.30 -42.24
C SER A 169 -7.61 -10.20 -41.70
N ARG A 170 -7.84 -11.53 -41.66
CA ARG A 170 -6.87 -12.55 -41.26
C ARG A 170 -6.90 -13.72 -42.26
N PRO A 171 -6.22 -13.59 -43.41
CA PRO A 171 -6.29 -14.60 -44.48
C PRO A 171 -5.54 -15.90 -44.17
N GLY A 172 -4.72 -15.94 -43.11
CA GLY A 172 -3.99 -17.15 -42.69
C GLY A 172 -4.74 -18.04 -41.69
N LEU A 173 -6.03 -17.78 -41.40
CA LEU A 173 -6.80 -18.58 -40.44
C LEU A 173 -8.30 -18.41 -40.67
N ALA A 174 -8.99 -19.45 -41.12
CA ALA A 174 -10.45 -19.49 -41.13
C ALA A 174 -10.98 -20.03 -39.81
N ARG A 175 -11.99 -19.34 -39.24
CA ARG A 175 -12.56 -19.71 -37.93
C ARG A 175 -14.09 -19.68 -37.96
N CYS A 176 -14.71 -20.78 -37.55
CA CYS A 176 -16.18 -20.92 -37.46
C CYS A 176 -16.59 -21.65 -36.17
N CYS A 177 -17.85 -21.53 -35.79
CA CYS A 177 -18.44 -22.10 -34.58
C CYS A 177 -19.48 -23.15 -34.96
N VAL A 178 -19.38 -24.34 -34.37
CA VAL A 178 -20.28 -25.48 -34.60
C VAL A 178 -20.90 -25.98 -33.30
N GLU A 179 -22.14 -26.43 -33.33
CA GLU A 179 -22.76 -27.26 -32.30
C GLU A 179 -22.32 -28.72 -32.52
N VAL A 180 -21.67 -29.33 -31.52
CA VAL A 180 -21.15 -30.69 -31.61
C VAL A 180 -21.26 -31.41 -30.26
N ASP A 181 -21.43 -32.72 -30.29
CA ASP A 181 -21.42 -33.58 -29.10
C ASP A 181 -19.98 -33.86 -28.64
N ILE A 182 -19.60 -33.29 -27.50
CA ILE A 182 -18.22 -33.41 -26.97
C ILE A 182 -17.91 -34.81 -26.40
N SER A 183 -18.92 -35.65 -26.23
CA SER A 183 -18.71 -37.05 -25.84
C SER A 183 -18.21 -37.91 -27.01
N ASN A 184 -18.35 -37.42 -28.25
CA ASN A 184 -17.93 -38.12 -29.45
C ASN A 184 -17.46 -37.13 -30.54
N LEU A 185 -16.36 -36.42 -30.29
CA LEU A 185 -15.82 -35.45 -31.25
C LEU A 185 -15.24 -36.14 -32.49
N PRO A 186 -15.59 -35.66 -33.70
CA PRO A 186 -14.94 -36.09 -34.94
C PRO A 186 -13.42 -35.83 -34.92
N PRO A 187 -12.62 -36.63 -35.63
CA PRO A 187 -11.18 -36.36 -35.78
C PRO A 187 -10.96 -34.99 -36.41
N ALA A 188 -9.91 -34.29 -35.97
CA ALA A 188 -9.66 -32.90 -36.35
C ALA A 188 -9.00 -32.75 -37.75
N LYS A 189 -9.57 -33.46 -38.74
CA LYS A 189 -9.18 -33.47 -40.15
C LYS A 189 -10.43 -33.54 -41.01
N VAL A 190 -10.45 -32.81 -42.12
CA VAL A 190 -11.54 -32.83 -43.10
C VAL A 190 -10.97 -33.11 -44.49
N LEU A 191 -11.59 -34.05 -45.20
CA LEU A 191 -11.29 -34.34 -46.60
C LEU A 191 -12.15 -33.44 -47.48
N ILE A 192 -11.51 -32.68 -48.37
CA ILE A 192 -12.19 -31.81 -49.33
C ILE A 192 -11.76 -32.25 -50.72
N ASN A 193 -12.73 -32.68 -51.54
CA ASN A 193 -12.50 -32.89 -52.97
C ASN A 193 -12.50 -31.52 -53.66
N HIS A 194 -11.33 -31.03 -54.02
CA HIS A 194 -11.13 -29.74 -54.67
C HIS A 194 -10.81 -29.98 -56.15
N GLY A 195 -11.84 -29.92 -57.01
CA GLY A 195 -11.65 -30.02 -58.46
C GLY A 195 -11.15 -31.38 -58.98
N GLY A 196 -11.43 -32.48 -58.28
CA GLY A 196 -10.97 -33.83 -58.63
C GLY A 196 -9.76 -34.32 -57.81
N GLU A 197 -9.15 -33.45 -57.02
CA GLU A 197 -8.07 -33.80 -56.09
C GLU A 197 -8.58 -33.95 -54.65
N GLU A 198 -8.20 -35.03 -53.99
CA GLU A 198 -8.53 -35.33 -52.59
C GLU A 198 -7.52 -34.66 -51.63
N LEU A 199 -7.91 -33.52 -51.03
CA LEU A 199 -7.06 -32.76 -50.11
C LEU A 199 -7.54 -32.89 -48.66
N ILE A 200 -6.63 -33.22 -47.74
CA ILE A 200 -6.94 -33.34 -46.31
C ILE A 200 -6.43 -32.09 -45.58
N PHE A 201 -7.36 -31.36 -44.94
CA PHE A 201 -7.03 -30.20 -44.12
C PHE A 201 -7.18 -30.52 -42.64
N SER A 202 -6.18 -30.15 -41.85
CA SER A 202 -6.25 -30.27 -40.39
C SER A 202 -6.93 -29.04 -39.78
N PHE A 203 -7.64 -29.25 -38.68
CA PHE A 203 -8.22 -28.19 -37.88
C PHE A 203 -8.04 -28.51 -36.40
N TYR A 204 -8.38 -27.59 -35.50
CA TYR A 204 -8.40 -27.87 -34.07
C TYR A 204 -9.62 -27.26 -33.41
N TYR A 205 -10.11 -27.94 -32.37
CA TYR A 205 -11.20 -27.47 -31.50
C TYR A 205 -10.63 -26.55 -30.42
N GLU A 206 -11.20 -25.37 -30.24
CA GLU A 206 -10.77 -24.39 -29.24
C GLU A 206 -11.52 -24.59 -27.91
N ASN A 207 -10.76 -24.68 -26.81
CA ASN A 207 -11.21 -24.42 -25.42
C ASN A 207 -12.55 -25.07 -25.00
N PHE A 208 -12.78 -26.35 -25.30
CA PHE A 208 -13.97 -27.07 -24.83
C PHE A 208 -13.72 -27.84 -23.51
N PRO A 209 -14.72 -27.98 -22.64
CA PRO A 209 -14.58 -28.69 -21.36
C PRO A 209 -14.52 -30.21 -21.54
N LEU A 210 -13.79 -30.91 -20.66
CA LEU A 210 -13.76 -32.38 -20.62
C LEU A 210 -15.13 -32.94 -20.23
N TYR A 211 -15.59 -34.03 -20.83
CA TYR A 211 -16.87 -34.67 -20.50
C TYR A 211 -16.69 -36.13 -20.09
N CYS A 212 -17.29 -36.53 -18.97
CA CYS A 212 -17.18 -37.88 -18.43
C CYS A 212 -18.35 -38.75 -18.86
N LYS A 213 -18.09 -39.80 -19.67
CA LYS A 213 -19.11 -40.77 -20.11
C LYS A 213 -19.74 -41.58 -18.97
N SER A 214 -19.05 -41.74 -17.84
CA SER A 214 -19.52 -42.52 -16.69
C SER A 214 -20.47 -41.76 -15.76
N CYS A 215 -20.16 -40.50 -15.42
CA CYS A 215 -21.03 -39.70 -14.54
C CYS A 215 -21.89 -38.67 -15.30
N LYS A 216 -21.69 -38.54 -16.62
CA LYS A 216 -22.38 -37.61 -17.51
C LYS A 216 -22.29 -36.15 -17.04
N ARG A 217 -21.10 -35.72 -16.60
CA ARG A 217 -20.79 -34.35 -16.16
C ARG A 217 -19.57 -33.78 -16.87
N THR A 218 -19.54 -32.47 -17.03
CA THR A 218 -18.40 -31.71 -17.56
C THR A 218 -17.33 -31.45 -16.48
N GLY A 219 -16.07 -31.29 -16.87
CA GLY A 219 -14.92 -30.95 -16.03
C GLY A 219 -13.88 -32.05 -15.79
N HIS A 220 -14.13 -33.31 -16.18
CA HIS A 220 -13.19 -34.42 -16.03
C HIS A 220 -13.44 -35.55 -17.05
N LEU A 221 -12.47 -36.46 -17.22
CA LEU A 221 -12.58 -37.63 -18.11
C LEU A 221 -13.06 -38.87 -17.34
N GLN A 222 -13.47 -39.91 -18.08
CA GLN A 222 -13.97 -41.16 -17.49
C GLN A 222 -12.98 -41.81 -16.51
N ASP A 223 -11.68 -41.68 -16.74
CA ASP A 223 -10.62 -42.30 -15.93
C ASP A 223 -10.36 -41.58 -14.61
N THR A 224 -10.73 -40.30 -14.54
CA THR A 224 -10.59 -39.44 -13.35
C THR A 224 -11.91 -39.28 -12.60
N CYS A 225 -12.92 -40.10 -12.93
CA CYS A 225 -14.26 -40.03 -12.36
C CYS A 225 -14.32 -40.64 -10.95
N HIS A 226 -14.65 -39.81 -9.95
CA HIS A 226 -14.84 -40.23 -8.57
C HIS A 226 -15.92 -41.30 -8.38
N ARG A 227 -16.96 -41.34 -9.22
CA ARG A 227 -18.03 -42.37 -9.15
C ARG A 227 -17.46 -43.78 -9.41
N LYS A 228 -16.60 -43.92 -10.43
CA LYS A 228 -15.87 -45.16 -10.74
C LYS A 228 -14.84 -45.55 -9.67
N GLN A 229 -14.18 -44.56 -9.05
CA GLN A 229 -13.25 -44.81 -7.93
C GLN A 229 -13.97 -45.25 -6.66
N ALA A 230 -15.19 -44.75 -6.42
CA ALA A 230 -16.04 -45.16 -5.32
C ALA A 230 -16.60 -46.59 -5.53
N ASP A 231 -16.97 -46.94 -6.76
CA ASP A 231 -17.43 -48.29 -7.11
C ASP A 231 -16.28 -49.32 -7.03
N ARG A 232 -15.07 -48.97 -7.49
CA ARG A 232 -13.85 -49.79 -7.27
C ARG A 232 -13.49 -49.93 -5.79
N LYS A 233 -13.72 -48.88 -4.98
CA LYS A 233 -13.51 -48.95 -3.52
C LYS A 233 -14.57 -49.82 -2.83
N LYS A 234 -15.81 -49.87 -3.32
CA LYS A 234 -16.88 -50.75 -2.82
C LYS A 234 -16.62 -52.22 -3.13
N GLU A 235 -16.14 -52.54 -4.33
CA GLU A 235 -15.72 -53.92 -4.67
C GLU A 235 -14.43 -54.34 -3.93
N ALA A 236 -13.54 -53.39 -3.60
CA ALA A 236 -12.34 -53.67 -2.79
C ALA A 236 -12.59 -53.70 -1.27
N THR A 237 -13.75 -53.24 -0.78
CA THR A 237 -14.11 -53.25 0.66
C THR A 237 -14.93 -54.46 1.08
N SER A 238 -15.41 -55.28 0.14
CA SER A 238 -16.10 -56.55 0.45
C SER A 238 -15.15 -57.71 0.80
N GLU A 239 -13.83 -57.57 0.66
CA GLU A 239 -12.85 -58.63 0.97
C GLU A 239 -11.94 -58.35 2.18
N LYS A 240 -12.07 -57.21 2.88
CA LYS A 240 -11.09 -56.80 3.92
C LYS A 240 -11.62 -56.32 5.26
N VAL A 241 -12.87 -56.61 5.62
CA VAL A 241 -13.40 -56.32 6.98
C VAL A 241 -13.79 -57.62 7.68
N ALA A 242 -12.77 -58.43 7.95
CA ALA A 242 -12.82 -59.51 8.93
C ALA A 242 -11.46 -59.59 9.62
N LYS A 243 -11.10 -58.53 10.36
CA LYS A 243 -10.28 -58.61 11.58
C LYS A 243 -10.03 -57.24 12.20
N ASP A 244 -10.03 -57.27 13.52
CA ASP A 244 -9.47 -56.32 14.46
C ASP A 244 -10.34 -55.12 14.86
N SER A 245 -11.18 -55.43 15.85
CA SER A 245 -11.68 -54.51 16.87
C SER A 245 -10.97 -54.79 18.20
N LYS A 246 -10.76 -53.71 18.99
CA LYS A 246 -10.14 -53.53 20.34
C LYS A 246 -8.76 -52.86 20.21
N ASP A 247 -8.49 -51.69 20.82
CA ASP A 247 -8.75 -51.34 22.23
C ASP A 247 -8.86 -49.82 22.52
N GLN A 248 -9.14 -49.53 23.79
CA GLN A 248 -9.83 -48.39 24.40
C GLN A 248 -9.08 -47.04 24.54
N LEU A 249 -9.92 -45.99 24.56
CA LEU A 249 -10.00 -44.82 25.45
C LEU A 249 -8.75 -44.38 26.23
N LEU A 250 -8.48 -43.07 26.15
CA LEU A 250 -8.19 -42.20 27.30
C LEU A 250 -8.63 -40.78 26.93
N GLY A 251 -9.51 -40.20 27.76
CA GLY A 251 -9.92 -38.81 27.66
C GLY A 251 -9.07 -37.91 28.54
N GLU A 252 -9.05 -36.62 28.25
CA GLU A 252 -8.81 -35.58 29.26
C GLU A 252 -9.53 -34.29 28.87
N LYS A 253 -10.27 -33.76 29.84
CA LYS A 253 -10.92 -32.45 29.81
C LYS A 253 -9.85 -31.36 29.80
N ASN A 254 -10.05 -30.30 29.03
CA ASN A 254 -9.62 -28.98 29.45
C ASN A 254 -10.57 -27.89 28.98
N GLU A 255 -10.79 -26.96 29.89
CA GLU A 255 -11.74 -25.87 29.87
C GLU A 255 -11.42 -24.88 28.75
N GLY A 256 -12.41 -24.61 27.91
CA GLY A 256 -12.32 -23.55 26.91
C GLY A 256 -13.67 -23.32 26.26
N LYS A 257 -14.15 -22.07 26.30
CA LYS A 257 -15.43 -21.62 25.73
C LYS A 257 -15.46 -21.63 24.18
N TRP A 258 -14.87 -22.63 23.52
CA TRP A 258 -14.65 -22.64 22.07
C TRP A 258 -15.03 -23.97 21.40
N GLN A 259 -15.92 -23.93 20.40
CA GLN A 259 -16.17 -25.06 19.49
C GLN A 259 -15.21 -25.03 18.30
N GLN A 260 -14.67 -26.19 17.91
CA GLN A 260 -13.69 -26.34 16.83
C GLN A 260 -14.28 -27.07 15.61
N ALA A 261 -14.13 -26.50 14.41
CA ALA A 261 -14.32 -27.20 13.13
C ALA A 261 -12.98 -27.23 12.36
N VAL A 262 -12.64 -28.38 11.76
CA VAL A 262 -11.34 -28.59 11.09
C VAL A 262 -11.56 -28.93 9.62
N ILE A 263 -10.87 -28.22 8.72
CA ILE A 263 -10.74 -28.53 7.30
C ILE A 263 -9.29 -28.94 7.06
N GLU A 264 -9.08 -30.18 6.64
CA GLU A 264 -7.74 -30.74 6.37
C GLU A 264 -7.58 -30.98 4.87
N GLU A 265 -6.57 -30.34 4.28
CA GLU A 265 -6.13 -30.57 2.91
C GLU A 265 -4.61 -30.83 2.90
N GLU A 266 -4.09 -31.39 1.80
CA GLU A 266 -2.72 -31.90 1.70
C GLU A 266 -1.60 -30.91 2.10
N GLN A 267 -1.82 -29.59 1.90
CA GLN A 267 -0.83 -28.54 2.17
C GLN A 267 -1.36 -27.47 3.15
N ILE A 268 -2.59 -27.60 3.65
CA ILE A 268 -3.23 -26.61 4.52
C ILE A 268 -4.17 -27.27 5.53
N LEU A 269 -4.02 -26.90 6.80
CA LEU A 269 -4.90 -27.29 7.89
C LEU A 269 -5.61 -26.05 8.43
N SER A 270 -6.93 -25.97 8.33
CA SER A 270 -7.70 -24.81 8.78
C SER A 270 -8.63 -25.16 9.93
N CYS A 271 -8.53 -24.42 11.03
CA CYS A 271 -9.35 -24.58 12.22
C CYS A 271 -10.21 -23.33 12.45
N CYS A 272 -11.51 -23.51 12.68
CA CYS A 272 -12.43 -22.45 13.11
C CYS A 272 -12.65 -22.55 14.61
N PHE A 273 -12.41 -21.47 15.34
CA PHE A 273 -12.68 -21.32 16.76
C PHE A 273 -13.89 -20.40 16.94
N LYS A 274 -14.98 -20.89 17.55
CA LYS A 274 -16.18 -20.06 17.86
C LYS A 274 -16.29 -19.76 19.34
N HIS A 275 -16.39 -18.48 19.73
CA HIS A 275 -16.60 -18.11 21.12
C HIS A 275 -18.06 -18.39 21.51
N LEU A 276 -18.27 -19.19 22.56
CA LEU A 276 -19.61 -19.65 22.96
C LEU A 276 -20.56 -18.52 23.38
N GLU A 277 -20.07 -17.40 23.89
CA GLU A 277 -20.92 -16.31 24.43
C GLU A 277 -21.14 -15.13 23.47
N SER A 278 -20.20 -14.86 22.55
CA SER A 278 -20.27 -13.69 21.65
C SER A 278 -20.58 -14.06 20.20
N SER A 279 -20.76 -15.35 19.90
CA SER A 279 -20.92 -15.90 18.54
C SER A 279 -19.83 -15.51 17.53
N SER A 280 -18.72 -14.92 17.99
CA SER A 280 -17.60 -14.49 17.16
C SER A 280 -16.71 -15.68 16.80
N SER A 281 -16.42 -15.86 15.52
CA SER A 281 -15.57 -16.92 14.98
C SER A 281 -14.19 -16.38 14.56
N LEU A 282 -13.14 -17.16 14.81
CA LEU A 282 -11.77 -16.90 14.37
C LEU A 282 -11.26 -18.12 13.61
N TRP A 283 -10.78 -17.90 12.39
CA TRP A 283 -10.16 -18.94 11.58
C TRP A 283 -8.63 -18.86 11.69
N ILE A 284 -7.99 -20.01 11.88
CA ILE A 284 -6.53 -20.15 11.85
C ILE A 284 -6.18 -21.26 10.87
N SER A 285 -5.42 -20.93 9.83
CA SER A 285 -4.92 -21.86 8.84
C SER A 285 -3.42 -22.03 8.96
N ASN A 286 -2.94 -23.27 9.11
CA ASN A 286 -1.54 -23.62 9.07
C ASN A 286 -1.16 -24.15 7.68
N VAL A 287 -0.11 -23.61 7.08
CA VAL A 287 0.33 -23.93 5.71
C VAL A 287 1.66 -24.66 5.72
N TYR A 288 1.75 -25.72 4.92
CA TYR A 288 3.01 -26.36 4.57
C TYR A 288 3.06 -26.58 3.05
N GLY A 289 3.67 -25.63 2.34
CA GLY A 289 3.77 -25.66 0.89
C GLY A 289 4.80 -26.68 0.39
N LYS A 290 4.48 -27.40 -0.68
CA LYS A 290 5.42 -28.29 -1.36
C LYS A 290 6.59 -27.51 -1.98
N HIS A 291 7.69 -28.20 -2.25
CA HIS A 291 8.95 -27.55 -2.69
C HIS A 291 8.95 -27.15 -4.17
N ASN A 292 8.18 -27.84 -5.01
CA ASN A 292 8.06 -27.54 -6.44
C ASN A 292 6.96 -26.51 -6.70
N ARG A 293 7.18 -25.64 -7.70
CA ARG A 293 6.21 -24.61 -8.09
C ARG A 293 4.87 -25.20 -8.54
N VAL A 294 4.90 -26.25 -9.35
CA VAL A 294 3.68 -26.87 -9.92
C VAL A 294 2.81 -27.45 -8.81
N ASP A 295 3.41 -28.15 -7.86
CA ASP A 295 2.69 -28.78 -6.76
C ASP A 295 2.10 -27.77 -5.77
N ARG A 296 2.65 -26.54 -5.69
CA ARG A 296 2.08 -25.45 -4.90
C ARG A 296 0.84 -24.80 -5.52
N ILE A 297 0.53 -25.06 -6.79
CA ILE A 297 -0.65 -24.47 -7.43
C ILE A 297 -1.93 -24.93 -6.74
N SER A 298 -1.99 -26.19 -6.27
CA SER A 298 -3.13 -26.69 -5.49
C SER A 298 -3.30 -25.92 -4.19
N LEU A 299 -2.22 -25.66 -3.43
CA LEU A 299 -2.25 -24.82 -2.22
C LEU A 299 -2.84 -23.42 -2.49
N TRP A 300 -2.46 -22.77 -3.60
CA TRP A 300 -3.01 -21.45 -3.96
C TRP A 300 -4.50 -21.52 -4.28
N ASN A 301 -4.97 -22.60 -4.88
CA ASN A 301 -6.39 -22.82 -5.14
C ASN A 301 -7.16 -23.13 -3.85
N SER A 302 -6.59 -23.91 -2.93
CA SER A 302 -7.15 -24.17 -1.60
C SER A 302 -7.36 -22.87 -0.81
N LEU A 303 -6.35 -22.00 -0.79
CA LEU A 303 -6.46 -20.68 -0.15
C LEU A 303 -7.59 -19.83 -0.76
N ARG A 304 -7.74 -19.84 -2.09
CA ARG A 304 -8.85 -19.15 -2.78
C ARG A 304 -10.21 -19.79 -2.48
N GLY A 305 -10.26 -21.09 -2.27
CA GLY A 305 -11.46 -21.81 -1.88
C GLY A 305 -11.94 -21.47 -0.46
N LEU A 306 -10.99 -21.16 0.45
CA LEU A 306 -11.28 -20.74 1.83
C LEU A 306 -11.58 -19.23 1.95
N TYR A 307 -11.24 -18.43 0.94
CA TYR A 307 -11.48 -16.99 0.92
C TYR A 307 -12.93 -16.50 1.15
N PRO A 308 -14.01 -17.21 0.76
CA PRO A 308 -15.39 -16.75 1.00
C PRO A 308 -15.77 -16.54 2.48
N ILE A 309 -14.88 -16.87 3.41
CA ILE A 309 -15.03 -16.67 4.84
C ILE A 309 -14.80 -15.18 5.19
N GLN A 310 -15.89 -14.42 5.35
CA GLN A 310 -15.87 -13.01 5.82
C GLN A 310 -15.58 -12.86 7.34
N CYS A 311 -15.00 -13.88 7.98
CA CYS A 311 -14.68 -13.89 9.41
C CYS A 311 -13.19 -13.55 9.63
N PRO A 312 -12.78 -13.10 10.82
CA PRO A 312 -11.36 -12.96 11.19
C PRO A 312 -10.54 -14.20 10.83
N TRP A 313 -9.52 -14.04 9.99
CA TRP A 313 -8.70 -15.15 9.47
C TRP A 313 -7.22 -14.87 9.62
N ILE A 314 -6.50 -15.82 10.22
CA ILE A 314 -5.04 -15.83 10.38
C ILE A 314 -4.50 -17.04 9.62
N ILE A 315 -3.51 -16.83 8.76
CA ILE A 315 -2.83 -17.88 8.01
C ILE A 315 -1.36 -17.84 8.37
N GLY A 316 -0.79 -18.93 8.86
CA GLY A 316 0.62 -19.02 9.23
C GLY A 316 1.27 -20.29 8.70
N GLY A 317 2.59 -20.31 8.51
CA GLY A 317 3.32 -21.55 8.22
C GLY A 317 4.40 -21.36 7.16
N ASP A 318 4.92 -22.48 6.65
CA ASP A 318 5.98 -22.53 5.65
C ASP A 318 5.39 -22.56 4.24
N PHE A 319 5.56 -21.47 3.48
CA PHE A 319 5.05 -21.37 2.12
C PHE A 319 6.02 -21.95 1.07
N ASN A 320 7.24 -22.30 1.47
CA ASN A 320 8.33 -22.78 0.60
C ASN A 320 8.65 -21.91 -0.62
N THR A 321 8.20 -20.65 -0.61
CA THR A 321 8.49 -19.64 -1.63
C THR A 321 8.64 -18.26 -0.99
N VAL A 322 9.42 -17.39 -1.62
CA VAL A 322 9.58 -16.00 -1.19
C VAL A 322 8.61 -15.10 -1.96
N ALA A 323 8.17 -13.99 -1.36
CA ALA A 323 7.29 -13.02 -2.01
C ALA A 323 8.06 -11.94 -2.76
N SER A 324 9.33 -11.69 -2.38
CA SER A 324 10.21 -10.74 -3.05
C SER A 324 11.64 -11.27 -3.14
N ILE A 325 12.40 -10.76 -4.11
CA ILE A 325 13.84 -11.04 -4.26
C ILE A 325 14.62 -10.63 -3.00
N THR A 326 14.14 -9.63 -2.27
CA THR A 326 14.75 -9.12 -1.02
C THR A 326 14.76 -10.12 0.12
N GLU A 327 13.83 -11.08 0.07
CA GLU A 327 13.65 -12.11 1.09
C GLU A 327 14.53 -13.32 0.83
N HIS A 328 15.48 -13.19 -0.10
CA HIS A 328 16.46 -14.18 -0.47
C HIS A 328 17.87 -13.61 -0.42
N LYS A 329 18.76 -14.33 0.26
CA LYS A 329 20.20 -14.06 0.26
C LYS A 329 20.95 -15.31 -0.16
N GLY A 330 21.53 -15.30 -1.35
CA GLY A 330 22.26 -16.42 -1.94
C GLY A 330 22.74 -16.10 -3.36
N VAL A 331 23.57 -16.97 -3.94
CA VAL A 331 24.20 -16.75 -5.26
C VAL A 331 23.20 -16.85 -6.41
N ILE A 332 22.21 -17.76 -6.31
CA ILE A 332 21.22 -18.04 -7.35
C ILE A 332 19.95 -17.24 -7.05
N CYS A 333 19.44 -16.50 -8.03
CA CYS A 333 18.17 -15.78 -7.87
C CYS A 333 17.00 -16.78 -7.75
N PRO A 334 16.01 -16.53 -6.87
CA PRO A 334 14.83 -17.37 -6.80
C PRO A 334 13.94 -17.21 -8.05
N ASP A 335 13.08 -18.20 -8.29
CA ASP A 335 12.16 -18.20 -9.43
C ASP A 335 11.10 -17.09 -9.28
N ILE A 336 11.14 -16.12 -10.20
CA ILE A 336 10.24 -14.96 -10.21
C ILE A 336 8.78 -15.42 -10.39
N ARG A 337 8.52 -16.45 -11.20
CA ARG A 337 7.15 -16.92 -11.45
C ARG A 337 6.51 -17.47 -10.16
N SER A 338 7.29 -18.18 -9.35
CA SER A 338 6.82 -18.66 -8.05
C SER A 338 6.57 -17.53 -7.03
N MET A 339 7.21 -16.37 -7.18
CA MET A 339 6.91 -15.18 -6.36
C MET A 339 5.60 -14.55 -6.82
N ASP A 340 5.43 -14.42 -8.14
CA ASP A 340 4.21 -13.88 -8.75
C ASP A 340 2.99 -14.72 -8.36
N ASP A 341 3.12 -16.06 -8.35
CA ASP A 341 2.03 -16.96 -7.92
C ASP A 341 1.63 -16.74 -6.44
N LEU A 342 2.60 -16.62 -5.52
CA LEU A 342 2.33 -16.35 -4.11
C LEU A 342 1.70 -14.96 -3.94
N ASN A 343 2.28 -13.94 -4.56
CA ASN A 343 1.75 -12.57 -4.49
C ASN A 343 0.34 -12.49 -5.07
N LYS A 344 0.06 -13.25 -6.14
CA LYS A 344 -1.27 -13.37 -6.72
C LYS A 344 -2.23 -14.09 -5.76
N ALA A 345 -1.84 -15.18 -5.10
CA ALA A 345 -2.67 -15.85 -4.10
C ALA A 345 -3.00 -14.95 -2.90
N ILE A 346 -1.99 -14.26 -2.34
CA ILE A 346 -2.17 -13.22 -1.30
C ILE A 346 -3.08 -12.10 -1.84
N SER A 347 -2.94 -11.77 -3.12
CA SER A 347 -3.76 -10.75 -3.76
C SER A 347 -5.23 -11.15 -3.81
N ASP A 348 -5.49 -12.32 -4.39
CA ASP A 348 -6.81 -12.89 -4.65
C ASP A 348 -7.59 -13.16 -3.35
N CYS A 349 -6.89 -13.50 -2.26
CA CYS A 349 -7.51 -13.79 -0.96
C CYS A 349 -7.58 -12.58 -0.01
N GLU A 350 -7.28 -11.37 -0.49
CA GLU A 350 -7.24 -10.13 0.32
C GLU A 350 -6.41 -10.20 1.61
N LEU A 351 -5.37 -11.03 1.60
CA LEU A 351 -4.50 -11.24 2.74
C LEU A 351 -3.45 -10.14 2.85
N ILE A 352 -3.08 -9.85 4.09
CA ILE A 352 -2.14 -8.80 4.49
C ILE A 352 -1.03 -9.46 5.30
N SER A 353 0.23 -9.17 4.98
CA SER A 353 1.35 -9.58 5.82
C SER A 353 1.65 -8.48 6.82
N PRO A 354 1.41 -8.66 8.13
CA PRO A 354 1.75 -7.65 9.12
C PRO A 354 3.28 -7.52 9.24
N PRO A 355 3.81 -6.32 9.55
CA PRO A 355 5.23 -6.16 9.83
C PRO A 355 5.64 -6.99 11.06
N PHE A 356 6.89 -7.44 11.04
CA PHE A 356 7.46 -8.34 12.03
C PHE A 356 8.68 -7.72 12.72
N LEU A 357 9.03 -8.27 13.88
CA LEU A 357 10.22 -7.95 14.65
C LEU A 357 11.24 -9.08 14.56
N GLY A 358 12.52 -8.74 14.48
CA GLY A 358 13.62 -9.70 14.41
C GLY A 358 14.25 -9.82 13.02
N SER A 359 14.87 -10.96 12.73
CA SER A 359 15.55 -11.22 11.46
C SER A 359 14.57 -11.33 10.30
N GLN A 360 14.87 -10.72 9.15
CA GLN A 360 14.06 -10.85 7.93
C GLN A 360 13.98 -12.28 7.41
N PHE A 361 15.06 -13.06 7.54
CA PHE A 361 15.11 -14.44 7.06
C PHE A 361 14.65 -15.40 8.16
N THR A 362 13.77 -16.32 7.79
CA THR A 362 13.23 -17.35 8.68
C THR A 362 13.94 -18.69 8.48
N TRP A 363 14.44 -18.98 7.27
CA TRP A 363 15.14 -20.22 6.92
C TRP A 363 16.61 -20.00 6.52
N PHE A 364 17.49 -20.94 6.89
CA PHE A 364 18.93 -20.91 6.63
C PHE A 364 19.47 -22.28 6.23
N GLY A 365 19.89 -22.44 4.97
CA GLY A 365 20.52 -23.68 4.50
C GLY A 365 21.90 -23.49 3.90
N LYS A 366 22.63 -24.60 3.78
CA LYS A 366 23.91 -24.69 3.04
C LYS A 366 23.64 -25.50 1.76
N ARG A 367 23.90 -24.92 0.60
CA ARG A 367 23.83 -25.60 -0.71
C ARG A 367 25.25 -25.72 -1.28
N GLY A 368 25.42 -26.51 -2.34
CA GLY A 368 26.74 -26.74 -2.96
C GLY A 368 27.50 -25.47 -3.38
N ARG A 369 26.80 -24.35 -3.61
CA ARG A 369 27.39 -23.05 -3.96
C ARG A 369 27.40 -22.01 -2.82
N GLY A 370 27.27 -22.45 -1.57
CA GLY A 370 27.37 -21.61 -0.38
C GLY A 370 26.11 -21.53 0.48
N ARG A 371 26.11 -20.59 1.44
CA ARG A 371 24.99 -20.39 2.37
C ARG A 371 23.85 -19.63 1.69
N VAL A 372 22.62 -20.07 1.95
CA VAL A 372 21.39 -19.48 1.42
C VAL A 372 20.45 -19.18 2.58
N CYS A 373 19.93 -17.95 2.63
CA CYS A 373 18.93 -17.53 3.63
C CYS A 373 17.64 -17.12 2.91
N ARG A 374 16.47 -17.55 3.39
CA ARG A 374 15.16 -17.26 2.79
C ARG A 374 14.12 -16.91 3.86
N ARG A 375 13.08 -16.16 3.49
CA ARG A 375 11.87 -16.00 4.30
C ARG A 375 10.75 -16.87 3.73
N LEU A 376 10.69 -18.12 4.17
CA LEU A 376 9.72 -19.11 3.71
C LEU A 376 8.49 -19.11 4.63
N ASP A 377 8.74 -19.01 5.93
CA ASP A 377 7.73 -18.95 6.98
C ASP A 377 7.10 -17.55 7.07
N ARG A 378 5.76 -17.48 7.11
CA ARG A 378 5.01 -16.21 7.17
C ARG A 378 3.74 -16.35 7.99
N VAL A 379 3.26 -15.21 8.46
CA VAL A 379 1.88 -15.04 8.91
C VAL A 379 1.21 -13.95 8.08
N LEU A 380 -0.01 -14.23 7.65
CA LEU A 380 -0.89 -13.40 6.86
C LEU A 380 -2.25 -13.29 7.58
N ILE A 381 -2.94 -12.17 7.44
CA ILE A 381 -4.24 -11.91 8.07
C ILE A 381 -5.18 -11.20 7.09
N ASN A 382 -6.49 -11.33 7.27
CA ASN A 382 -7.47 -10.54 6.52
C ASN A 382 -7.90 -9.25 7.27
N GLU A 383 -8.70 -8.40 6.61
CA GLU A 383 -9.17 -7.13 7.19
C GLU A 383 -10.00 -7.35 8.48
N ALA A 384 -10.89 -8.35 8.48
CA ALA A 384 -11.71 -8.70 9.64
C ALA A 384 -10.88 -9.06 10.89
N CYS A 385 -9.69 -9.65 10.71
CA CYS A 385 -8.78 -9.92 11.82
C CYS A 385 -8.19 -8.64 12.42
N MET A 386 -7.92 -7.62 11.58
CA MET A 386 -7.47 -6.30 12.07
C MET A 386 -8.59 -5.49 12.73
N ASP A 387 -9.85 -5.72 12.33
CA ASP A 387 -11.02 -5.15 13.02
C ASP A 387 -11.11 -5.64 14.46
N LEU A 388 -10.97 -6.97 14.63
CA LEU A 388 -11.07 -7.61 15.94
C LEU A 388 -9.83 -7.33 16.82
N PHE A 389 -8.64 -7.31 16.21
CA PHE A 389 -7.37 -7.08 16.91
C PHE A 389 -6.67 -5.84 16.36
N PRO A 390 -6.91 -4.66 16.95
CA PRO A 390 -6.28 -3.41 16.48
C PRO A 390 -4.75 -3.40 16.63
N ASN A 391 -4.20 -4.23 17.52
CA ASN A 391 -2.76 -4.37 17.74
C ASN A 391 -2.33 -5.83 17.56
N ILE A 392 -1.69 -6.13 16.42
CA ILE A 392 -1.14 -7.46 16.11
C ILE A 392 0.38 -7.34 16.04
N GLU A 393 1.10 -8.09 16.87
CA GLU A 393 2.57 -8.11 16.86
C GLU A 393 3.07 -9.46 16.35
N ILE A 394 3.97 -9.44 15.36
CA ILE A 394 4.66 -10.64 14.85
C ILE A 394 6.13 -10.55 15.22
N LYS A 395 6.70 -11.62 15.77
CA LYS A 395 8.11 -11.71 16.16
C LYS A 395 8.76 -12.99 15.63
N HIS A 396 9.86 -12.84 14.89
CA HIS A 396 10.73 -13.95 14.49
C HIS A 396 11.72 -14.23 15.61
N LEU A 397 11.54 -15.36 16.28
CA LEU A 397 12.34 -15.76 17.44
C LEU A 397 13.74 -16.24 17.04
N GLY A 398 14.57 -16.48 18.06
CA GLY A 398 15.89 -17.08 17.88
C GLY A 398 15.77 -18.47 17.26
N ARG A 399 16.72 -18.81 16.37
CA ARG A 399 16.72 -20.07 15.63
C ARG A 399 17.07 -21.29 16.49
N GLY A 400 17.86 -21.09 17.55
CA GLY A 400 18.49 -22.20 18.27
C GLY A 400 19.25 -23.11 17.31
N ASN A 401 18.96 -24.42 17.39
CA ASN A 401 19.56 -25.49 16.57
C ASN A 401 18.77 -25.82 15.29
N SER A 402 17.63 -25.19 15.04
CA SER A 402 16.84 -25.40 13.81
C SER A 402 17.50 -24.68 12.61
N ASP A 403 17.12 -25.05 11.39
CA ASP A 403 17.35 -24.25 10.19
C ASP A 403 16.23 -23.23 9.94
N HIS A 404 15.08 -23.37 10.61
CA HIS A 404 13.96 -22.42 10.65
C HIS A 404 13.93 -21.57 11.94
N ARG A 405 13.27 -20.41 11.88
CA ARG A 405 12.97 -19.55 13.03
C ARG A 405 11.50 -19.70 13.43
N PRO A 406 11.19 -19.95 14.70
CA PRO A 406 9.82 -19.88 15.19
C PRO A 406 9.24 -18.47 15.01
N ILE A 407 7.99 -18.39 14.58
CA ILE A 407 7.24 -17.13 14.49
C ILE A 407 6.23 -17.08 15.64
N GLN A 408 6.31 -16.04 16.46
CA GLN A 408 5.34 -15.75 17.51
C GLN A 408 4.40 -14.65 17.04
N ILE A 409 3.09 -14.89 17.14
CA ILE A 409 2.05 -13.87 16.97
C ILE A 409 1.46 -13.52 18.33
N LYS A 410 1.30 -12.22 18.61
CA LYS A 410 0.57 -11.71 19.77
C LYS A 410 -0.59 -10.86 19.29
N LEU A 411 -1.79 -11.23 19.72
CA LEU A 411 -3.02 -10.51 19.44
C LEU A 411 -3.38 -9.72 20.69
N LEU A 412 -3.32 -8.39 20.62
CA LEU A 412 -3.59 -7.51 21.75
C LEU A 412 -4.93 -6.79 21.52
N HIS A 413 -5.89 -7.04 22.40
CA HIS A 413 -7.11 -6.24 22.46
C HIS A 413 -6.74 -4.86 23.02
N SER A 414 -7.10 -3.77 22.33
CA SER A 414 -6.69 -2.44 22.76
C SER A 414 -7.41 -2.02 24.04
N SER A 415 -6.73 -2.11 25.18
CA SER A 415 -7.06 -1.37 26.40
C SER A 415 -6.29 -0.05 26.44
N ALA A 416 -6.34 0.75 25.37
CA ALA A 416 -5.73 2.07 25.36
C ALA A 416 -6.60 3.05 26.17
N SER A 417 -6.52 2.95 27.51
CA SER A 417 -7.08 3.91 28.45
C SER A 417 -6.15 5.11 28.56
N GLY A 418 -6.54 6.24 27.97
CA GLY A 418 -5.86 7.51 28.18
C GLY A 418 -6.37 8.62 27.26
N PRO A 419 -6.30 9.89 27.71
CA PRO A 419 -6.83 11.02 26.95
C PRO A 419 -6.02 11.24 25.67
N ARG A 420 -6.71 11.25 24.53
CA ARG A 420 -6.11 11.55 23.23
C ARG A 420 -5.99 13.07 23.06
N PRO A 421 -4.92 13.58 22.43
CA PRO A 421 -4.80 15.01 22.16
C PRO A 421 -5.92 15.46 21.20
N PHE A 422 -6.55 16.57 21.55
CA PHE A 422 -7.56 17.24 20.74
C PHE A 422 -7.01 17.61 19.36
N LYS A 423 -7.84 17.49 18.31
CA LYS A 423 -7.52 17.89 16.94
C LYS A 423 -8.76 18.50 16.30
N PHE A 424 -8.59 19.64 15.64
CA PHE A 424 -9.64 20.31 14.89
C PHE A 424 -10.06 19.48 13.68
N LEU A 425 -11.37 19.22 13.53
CA LEU A 425 -11.92 18.50 12.38
C LEU A 425 -12.44 19.51 11.36
N ASN A 426 -11.96 19.42 10.12
CA ASN A 426 -12.25 20.46 9.11
C ASN A 426 -13.74 20.54 8.77
N PHE A 427 -14.47 19.42 8.79
CA PHE A 427 -15.89 19.42 8.47
C PHE A 427 -16.74 20.19 9.50
N TRP A 428 -16.23 20.50 10.70
CA TRP A 428 -16.97 21.30 11.67
C TRP A 428 -17.39 22.67 11.12
N THR A 429 -16.58 23.26 10.25
CA THR A 429 -16.88 24.59 9.66
C THR A 429 -18.04 24.55 8.67
N SER A 430 -18.38 23.36 8.14
CA SER A 430 -19.52 23.19 7.23
C SER A 430 -20.87 23.16 7.94
N HIS A 431 -20.91 23.07 9.27
CA HIS A 431 -22.16 23.03 10.02
C HIS A 431 -22.75 24.44 10.19
N ASN A 432 -24.06 24.60 9.94
CA ASN A 432 -24.76 25.88 9.98
C ASN A 432 -24.60 26.64 11.32
N THR A 433 -24.65 25.94 12.46
CA THR A 433 -24.49 26.56 13.78
C THR A 433 -23.05 26.87 14.18
N TYR A 434 -22.04 26.43 13.40
CA TYR A 434 -20.63 26.57 13.79
C TYR A 434 -20.23 28.04 13.92
N LYS A 435 -20.58 28.88 12.94
CA LYS A 435 -20.20 30.30 12.91
C LYS A 435 -20.77 31.07 14.11
N ASN A 436 -22.03 30.80 14.48
CA ASN A 436 -22.68 31.45 15.61
C ASN A 436 -22.05 31.00 16.95
N MET A 437 -21.79 29.69 17.10
CA MET A 437 -21.10 29.15 18.28
C MET A 437 -19.66 29.67 18.39
N PHE A 438 -18.97 29.81 17.27
CA PHE A 438 -17.61 30.35 17.23
C PHE A 438 -17.58 31.82 17.63
N SER A 439 -18.41 32.68 17.03
CA SER A 439 -18.44 34.12 17.31
C SER A 439 -18.79 34.39 18.77
N SER A 440 -19.87 33.77 19.29
CA SER A 440 -20.25 33.89 20.71
C SER A 440 -19.17 33.41 21.68
N SER A 441 -18.39 32.38 21.33
CA SER A 441 -17.28 31.92 22.15
C SER A 441 -16.03 32.80 22.04
N TRP A 442 -15.85 33.53 20.94
CA TRP A 442 -14.67 34.36 20.69
C TRP A 442 -14.83 35.79 21.21
N ASP A 443 -16.06 36.30 21.22
CA ASP A 443 -16.43 37.64 21.69
C ASP A 443 -16.46 37.76 23.22
N MET A 444 -16.38 36.64 23.95
CA MET A 444 -16.23 36.66 25.41
C MET A 444 -14.99 37.49 25.80
N HIS A 445 -15.23 38.60 26.50
CA HIS A 445 -14.19 39.53 26.93
C HIS A 445 -13.11 38.80 27.73
N TYR A 446 -11.86 39.04 27.34
CA TYR A 446 -10.68 38.55 28.04
C TYR A 446 -9.75 39.71 28.34
N GLU A 447 -9.41 39.87 29.62
CA GLU A 447 -8.42 40.83 30.10
C GLU A 447 -7.01 40.30 29.77
N GLY A 448 -6.57 40.54 28.54
CA GLY A 448 -5.23 40.20 28.09
C GLY A 448 -5.10 40.22 26.58
N GLY A 449 -4.25 41.10 26.05
CA GLY A 449 -3.94 41.19 24.63
C GLY A 449 -2.89 40.18 24.15
N GLY A 450 -2.69 40.17 22.83
CA GLY A 450 -1.53 39.55 22.19
C GLY A 450 -1.40 38.04 22.35
N MET A 451 -0.18 37.55 22.58
CA MET A 451 0.11 36.10 22.61
C MET A 451 -0.63 35.39 23.74
N ARG A 452 -0.66 35.97 24.96
CA ARG A 452 -1.36 35.35 26.09
C ARG A 452 -2.87 35.37 25.87
N GLY A 453 -3.41 36.46 25.35
CA GLY A 453 -4.82 36.59 24.96
C GLY A 453 -5.25 35.54 23.94
N LEU A 454 -4.49 35.43 22.84
CA LEU A 454 -4.76 34.44 21.79
C LEU A 454 -4.72 33.00 22.33
N ALA A 455 -3.70 32.67 23.13
CA ALA A 455 -3.58 31.32 23.71
C ALA A 455 -4.79 30.98 24.60
N LYS A 456 -5.29 31.94 25.38
CA LYS A 456 -6.45 31.73 26.23
C LYS A 456 -7.75 31.63 25.44
N LYS A 457 -7.97 32.51 24.44
CA LYS A 457 -9.12 32.44 23.53
C LYS A 457 -9.20 31.10 22.82
N LEU A 458 -8.08 30.60 22.27
CA LEU A 458 -8.00 29.26 21.68
C LEU A 458 -8.33 28.14 22.67
N SER A 459 -7.85 28.25 23.92
CA SER A 459 -8.13 27.29 24.98
C SER A 459 -9.61 27.26 25.37
N ASN A 460 -10.24 28.44 25.51
CA ASN A 460 -11.67 28.57 25.80
C ASN A 460 -12.52 28.04 24.65
N PHE A 461 -12.20 28.43 23.40
CA PHE A 461 -12.88 27.95 22.21
C PHE A 461 -12.82 26.42 22.09
N LYS A 462 -11.65 25.81 22.36
CA LYS A 462 -11.49 24.35 22.41
C LYS A 462 -12.47 23.69 23.39
N ARG A 463 -12.73 24.30 24.55
CA ARG A 463 -13.71 23.79 25.54
C ARG A 463 -15.13 23.89 24.99
N SER A 464 -15.51 25.06 24.45
CA SER A 464 -16.83 25.29 23.84
C SER A 464 -17.09 24.31 22.69
N LEU A 465 -16.10 24.13 21.82
CA LEU A 465 -16.14 23.23 20.67
C LEU A 465 -16.27 21.76 21.09
N HIS A 466 -15.63 21.35 22.19
CA HIS A 466 -15.79 19.99 22.73
C HIS A 466 -17.23 19.73 23.22
N VAL A 467 -17.83 20.70 23.93
CA VAL A 467 -19.22 20.61 24.38
C VAL A 467 -20.18 20.59 23.18
N TRP A 468 -19.97 21.48 22.21
CA TRP A 468 -20.77 21.54 20.99
C TRP A 468 -20.66 20.26 20.17
N ASN A 469 -19.45 19.73 19.94
CA ASN A 469 -19.26 18.49 19.19
C ASN A 469 -19.99 17.30 19.84
N LYS A 470 -19.97 17.21 21.17
CA LYS A 470 -20.69 16.15 21.90
C LYS A 470 -22.21 16.28 21.75
N LYS A 471 -22.75 17.51 21.75
CA LYS A 471 -24.19 17.77 21.60
C LYS A 471 -24.69 17.61 20.17
N THR A 472 -23.91 18.05 19.18
CA THR A 472 -24.36 18.16 17.78
C THR A 472 -24.07 16.93 16.93
N PHE A 473 -22.89 16.31 17.08
CA PHE A 473 -22.50 15.17 16.23
C PHE A 473 -22.49 13.84 16.98
N GLY A 474 -22.16 13.84 18.27
CA GLY A 474 -22.03 12.59 19.04
C GLY A 474 -21.07 11.60 18.38
N ASN A 475 -21.57 10.43 17.99
CA ASN A 475 -20.80 9.42 17.24
C ASN A 475 -21.16 9.47 15.75
N LEU A 476 -20.27 10.05 14.94
CA LEU A 476 -20.43 10.19 13.48
C LEU A 476 -20.77 8.87 12.78
N PHE A 477 -20.21 7.74 13.22
CA PHE A 477 -20.47 6.44 12.61
C PHE A 477 -21.88 5.92 12.89
N LEU A 478 -22.44 6.28 14.05
CA LEU A 478 -23.82 5.98 14.38
C LEU A 478 -24.78 6.86 13.57
N GLU A 479 -24.40 8.12 13.32
CA GLU A 479 -25.15 9.04 12.45
C GLU A 479 -25.23 8.51 11.02
N VAL A 480 -24.12 8.00 10.44
CA VAL A 480 -24.11 7.36 9.12
C VAL A 480 -25.05 6.16 9.09
N SER A 481 -24.91 5.22 10.04
CA SER A 481 -25.76 4.01 10.08
C SER A 481 -27.25 4.34 10.24
N ASN A 482 -27.59 5.38 11.01
CA ASN A 482 -28.98 5.82 11.16
C ASN A 482 -29.50 6.50 9.89
N ALA A 483 -28.66 7.27 9.18
CA ALA A 483 -29.03 7.90 7.92
C ALA A 483 -29.24 6.87 6.80
N GLU A 484 -28.41 5.81 6.74
CA GLU A 484 -28.58 4.68 5.81
C GLU A 484 -29.93 3.99 6.04
N LYS A 485 -30.21 3.57 7.28
CA LYS A 485 -31.50 2.94 7.63
C LYS A 485 -32.71 3.83 7.32
N ARG A 486 -32.56 5.15 7.49
CA ARG A 486 -33.63 6.11 7.18
C ARG A 486 -33.85 6.23 5.68
N ALA A 487 -32.79 6.22 4.88
CA ALA A 487 -32.89 6.25 3.43
C ALA A 487 -33.51 4.94 2.89
N GLU A 488 -33.07 3.79 3.39
CA GLU A 488 -33.66 2.47 3.07
C GLU A 488 -35.15 2.43 3.39
N LYS A 489 -35.54 2.86 4.59
CA LYS A 489 -36.96 2.90 4.99
C LYS A 489 -37.79 3.87 4.15
N ALA A 490 -37.24 5.04 3.78
CA ALA A 490 -37.94 6.00 2.93
C ALA A 490 -38.08 5.49 1.48
N GLU A 491 -37.11 4.71 1.00
CA GLU A 491 -37.17 4.02 -0.29
C GLU A 491 -38.24 2.92 -0.28
N GLU A 492 -38.27 2.07 0.75
CA GLU A 492 -39.32 1.05 0.93
C GLU A 492 -40.72 1.68 1.02
N ASN A 493 -40.87 2.80 1.73
CA ASN A 493 -42.14 3.51 1.81
C ASN A 493 -42.59 4.05 0.44
N LEU A 494 -41.66 4.58 -0.37
CA LEU A 494 -41.94 5.06 -1.72
C LEU A 494 -42.28 3.91 -2.68
N GLU A 495 -41.62 2.75 -2.56
CA GLU A 495 -41.94 1.55 -3.35
C GLU A 495 -43.34 1.01 -3.02
N ASN A 496 -43.77 1.15 -1.77
CA ASN A 496 -45.10 0.72 -1.32
C ASN A 496 -46.21 1.73 -1.64
N ASP A 497 -45.89 3.03 -1.62
CA ASP A 497 -46.83 4.13 -1.88
C ASP A 497 -46.11 5.32 -2.55
N ASP A 498 -46.42 5.56 -3.84
CA ASP A 498 -45.80 6.60 -4.69
C ASP A 498 -46.44 7.99 -4.46
N SER A 499 -46.68 8.35 -3.20
CA SER A 499 -47.22 9.64 -2.82
C SER A 499 -46.16 10.74 -2.84
N GLU A 500 -46.58 11.98 -3.13
CA GLU A 500 -45.68 13.15 -3.18
C GLU A 500 -44.96 13.38 -1.83
N THR A 501 -45.62 13.00 -0.73
CA THR A 501 -45.05 13.00 0.63
C THR A 501 -43.91 12.01 0.81
N ASN A 502 -44.06 10.78 0.32
CA ASN A 502 -43.01 9.75 0.41
C ASN A 502 -41.84 10.08 -0.52
N LEU A 503 -42.11 10.67 -1.68
CA LEU A 503 -41.06 11.15 -2.59
C LEU A 503 -40.23 12.27 -1.96
N LEU A 504 -40.89 13.20 -1.24
CA LEU A 504 -40.22 14.27 -0.53
C LEU A 504 -39.42 13.75 0.66
N GLU A 505 -39.95 12.80 1.43
CA GLU A 505 -39.22 12.15 2.52
C GLU A 505 -38.00 11.36 2.01
N PHE A 506 -38.12 10.61 0.91
CA PHE A 506 -37.01 9.94 0.26
C PHE A 506 -35.92 10.93 -0.16
N LYS A 507 -36.28 12.01 -0.88
CA LYS A 507 -35.31 13.06 -1.28
C LYS A 507 -34.60 13.67 -0.08
N LEU A 508 -35.31 13.96 1.02
CA LEU A 508 -34.72 14.48 2.25
C LEU A 508 -33.79 13.46 2.92
N ALA A 509 -34.19 12.19 3.00
CA ALA A 509 -33.40 11.12 3.60
C ALA A 509 -32.13 10.84 2.79
N THR A 510 -32.21 10.80 1.45
CA THR A 510 -31.05 10.66 0.56
C THR A 510 -30.12 11.86 0.66
N ALA A 511 -30.65 13.09 0.72
CA ALA A 511 -29.83 14.30 0.89
C ALA A 511 -29.08 14.27 2.25
N LEU A 512 -29.75 13.85 3.32
CA LEU A 512 -29.15 13.67 4.64
C LEU A 512 -28.05 12.60 4.62
N LEU A 513 -28.29 11.46 3.95
CA LEU A 513 -27.31 10.40 3.79
C LEU A 513 -26.07 10.91 3.04
N GLN A 514 -26.25 11.58 1.90
CA GLN A 514 -25.15 12.17 1.12
C GLN A 514 -24.34 13.18 1.94
N GLN A 515 -25.02 14.05 2.71
CA GLN A 515 -24.35 15.00 3.58
C GLN A 515 -23.51 14.29 4.67
N THR A 516 -24.05 13.23 5.26
CA THR A 516 -23.39 12.49 6.35
C THR A 516 -22.21 11.66 5.84
N LEU A 517 -22.34 11.00 4.69
CA LEU A 517 -21.24 10.30 4.01
C LEU A 517 -20.10 11.26 3.65
N LYS A 518 -20.42 12.48 3.18
CA LYS A 518 -19.41 13.51 2.91
C LYS A 518 -18.66 13.97 4.17
N LYS A 519 -19.33 14.03 5.32
CA LYS A 519 -18.68 14.29 6.62
C LYS A 519 -17.71 13.14 6.97
N GLU A 520 -18.12 11.89 6.79
CA GLU A 520 -17.30 10.71 7.07
C GLU A 520 -16.06 10.63 6.15
N GLU A 521 -16.26 10.86 4.86
CA GLU A 521 -15.19 10.95 3.87
C GLU A 521 -14.18 12.03 4.27
N SER A 522 -14.64 13.24 4.60
CA SER A 522 -13.79 14.36 5.05
C SER A 522 -12.99 14.01 6.31
N PHE A 523 -13.63 13.34 7.27
CA PHE A 523 -12.97 12.88 8.50
C PHE A 523 -11.85 11.88 8.21
N TRP A 524 -12.11 10.87 7.38
CA TRP A 524 -11.11 9.87 7.03
C TRP A 524 -10.02 10.41 6.10
N ALA A 525 -10.37 11.28 5.15
CA ALA A 525 -9.42 11.97 4.29
C ALA A 525 -8.45 12.82 5.10
N GLN A 526 -8.96 13.60 6.07
CA GLN A 526 -8.13 14.41 6.97
C GLN A 526 -7.18 13.52 7.81
N LYS A 527 -7.66 12.37 8.30
CA LYS A 527 -6.83 11.41 9.05
C LYS A 527 -5.79 10.70 8.19
N ALA A 528 -6.13 10.35 6.95
CA ALA A 528 -5.23 9.72 5.99
C ALA A 528 -4.14 10.70 5.54
N ASN A 529 -4.48 11.98 5.39
CA ASN A 529 -3.61 13.07 4.95
C ASN A 529 -2.85 12.70 3.65
N LEU A 530 -3.60 12.24 2.66
CA LEU A 530 -3.11 11.87 1.33
C LEU A 530 -3.18 13.06 0.39
N LYS A 531 -2.07 13.37 -0.28
CA LYS A 531 -1.93 14.57 -1.14
C LYS A 531 -2.19 14.33 -2.63
N TRP A 532 -2.17 13.07 -3.07
CA TRP A 532 -2.19 12.70 -4.49
C TRP A 532 -3.56 12.19 -4.96
N ILE A 533 -4.55 12.11 -4.09
CA ILE A 533 -5.92 11.70 -4.45
C ILE A 533 -6.75 12.97 -4.66
N SER A 534 -7.36 13.09 -5.84
CA SER A 534 -8.29 14.17 -6.19
C SER A 534 -9.67 13.91 -5.58
N GLN A 535 -10.44 14.98 -5.36
CA GLN A 535 -11.84 14.90 -4.93
C GLN A 535 -12.64 14.09 -5.97
N GLY A 536 -13.38 13.07 -5.53
CA GLY A 536 -14.25 12.22 -6.38
C GLY A 536 -13.86 10.74 -6.47
N ASP A 537 -12.61 10.37 -6.18
CA ASP A 537 -12.09 8.99 -6.32
C ASP A 537 -11.95 8.24 -4.97
N ALA A 538 -12.51 8.78 -3.90
CA ALA A 538 -12.11 8.42 -2.55
C ALA A 538 -13.15 7.58 -1.81
N SER A 539 -12.96 6.26 -1.77
CA SER A 539 -13.75 5.40 -0.88
C SER A 539 -13.32 5.58 0.57
N THR A 540 -14.30 5.70 1.49
CA THR A 540 -14.05 5.69 2.95
C THR A 540 -13.28 4.43 3.36
N ALA A 541 -13.59 3.29 2.74
CA ALA A 541 -12.90 2.01 2.92
C ALA A 541 -11.39 2.08 2.58
N PHE A 542 -11.01 2.82 1.53
CA PHE A 542 -9.61 3.04 1.19
C PHE A 542 -8.89 3.88 2.25
N PHE A 543 -9.46 5.02 2.67
CA PHE A 543 -8.84 5.86 3.68
C PHE A 543 -8.74 5.16 5.04
N HIS A 544 -9.80 4.45 5.41
CA HIS A 544 -9.87 3.68 6.63
C HIS A 544 -8.80 2.59 6.67
N SER A 545 -8.70 1.83 5.57
CA SER A 545 -7.58 0.92 5.34
C SER A 545 -6.28 1.71 5.49
N PHE A 546 -5.94 2.66 4.62
CA PHE A 546 -4.68 3.41 4.70
C PHE A 546 -4.27 3.91 6.11
N VAL A 547 -5.21 4.45 6.89
CA VAL A 547 -4.97 4.90 8.27
C VAL A 547 -4.58 3.75 9.19
N ARG A 548 -5.22 2.58 9.10
CA ARG A 548 -4.97 1.44 10.01
C ARG A 548 -3.55 0.89 9.94
N GLY A 549 -2.98 0.77 8.76
CA GLY A 549 -1.67 0.15 8.55
C GLY A 549 -0.58 1.19 8.66
N ARG A 550 -0.93 2.47 8.48
CA ARG A 550 -0.10 3.55 9.02
C ARG A 550 -0.03 3.46 10.55
N ARG A 551 -1.14 3.22 11.27
CA ARG A 551 -1.10 3.02 12.73
C ARG A 551 -0.29 1.80 13.11
N HIS A 552 -0.52 0.66 12.46
CA HIS A 552 0.24 -0.57 12.68
C HIS A 552 1.74 -0.37 12.49
N ARG A 553 2.15 0.26 11.38
CA ARG A 553 3.56 0.57 11.10
C ARG A 553 4.18 1.56 12.10
N LEU A 554 3.38 2.47 12.65
CA LEU A 554 3.84 3.46 13.64
C LEU A 554 3.77 2.93 15.08
N PHE A 555 3.12 1.78 15.31
CA PHE A 555 2.98 1.20 16.63
C PHE A 555 4.35 0.70 17.12
N ILE A 556 4.76 1.19 18.28
CA ILE A 556 6.01 0.78 18.93
C ILE A 556 5.64 -0.28 19.96
N SER A 557 5.94 -1.54 19.66
CA SER A 557 5.65 -2.65 20.56
C SER A 557 6.80 -2.96 21.53
N SER A 558 8.04 -2.70 21.11
CA SER A 558 9.22 -2.88 21.96
C SER A 558 10.36 -1.95 21.57
N LEU A 559 11.17 -1.59 22.57
CA LEU A 559 12.40 -0.82 22.40
C LEU A 559 13.54 -1.46 23.15
N LYS A 560 14.74 -1.36 22.59
CA LYS A 560 15.98 -1.81 23.19
C LYS A 560 16.80 -0.59 23.63
N ASP A 561 17.28 -0.61 24.87
CA ASP A 561 18.17 0.43 25.41
C ASP A 561 19.63 0.27 24.95
N GLY A 562 20.52 1.16 25.42
CA GLY A 562 21.95 1.12 25.12
C GLY A 562 22.69 -0.08 25.72
N ASN A 563 22.20 -0.62 26.83
CA ASN A 563 22.77 -1.78 27.54
C ASN A 563 22.26 -3.12 26.97
N GLY A 564 21.27 -3.04 26.09
CA GLY A 564 20.67 -4.14 25.37
C GLY A 564 19.45 -4.78 26.02
N LYS A 565 18.93 -4.20 27.10
CA LYS A 565 17.65 -4.57 27.74
C LYS A 565 16.49 -4.18 26.82
N ILE A 566 15.51 -5.07 26.71
CA ILE A 566 14.32 -4.86 25.87
C ILE A 566 13.14 -4.52 26.76
N PHE A 567 12.49 -3.40 26.47
CA PHE A 567 11.26 -2.93 27.10
C PHE A 567 10.09 -3.22 26.17
N ASN A 568 9.06 -3.88 26.72
CA ASN A 568 7.85 -4.31 26.01
C ASN A 568 6.56 -3.80 26.68
N THR A 569 6.66 -3.14 27.82
CA THR A 569 5.54 -2.50 28.50
C THR A 569 5.38 -1.05 28.04
N THR A 570 4.14 -0.57 27.92
CA THR A 570 3.85 0.82 27.50
C THR A 570 4.55 1.84 28.38
N GLU A 571 4.59 1.61 29.70
CA GLU A 571 5.28 2.49 30.66
C GLU A 571 6.79 2.43 30.51
N GLY A 572 7.38 1.23 30.42
CA GLY A 572 8.82 1.06 30.21
C GLY A 572 9.30 1.70 28.91
N ILE A 573 8.54 1.54 27.82
CA ILE A 573 8.78 2.20 26.54
C ILE A 573 8.68 3.73 26.70
N SER A 574 7.65 4.22 27.40
CA SER A 574 7.44 5.66 27.59
C SER A 574 8.58 6.30 28.38
N ASN A 575 9.01 5.68 29.49
CA ASN A 575 10.09 6.19 30.33
C ASN A 575 11.43 6.19 29.58
N LEU A 576 11.76 5.08 28.91
CA LEU A 576 12.98 4.99 28.09
C LEU A 576 13.05 6.07 27.01
N VAL A 577 11.93 6.32 26.33
CA VAL A 577 11.82 7.36 25.30
C VAL A 577 12.03 8.75 25.89
N VAL A 578 11.36 9.06 27.00
CA VAL A 578 11.45 10.36 27.66
C VAL A 578 12.86 10.59 28.19
N GLU A 579 13.47 9.63 28.88
CA GLU A 579 14.85 9.71 29.39
C GLU A 579 15.85 9.95 28.24
N HIS A 580 15.73 9.18 27.16
CA HIS A 580 16.62 9.31 26.01
C HIS A 580 16.58 10.70 25.38
N PHE A 581 15.40 11.21 25.05
CA PHE A 581 15.30 12.53 24.42
C PHE A 581 15.57 13.67 25.40
N THR A 582 15.25 13.51 26.67
CA THR A 582 15.64 14.48 27.70
C THR A 582 17.17 14.60 27.76
N SER A 583 17.89 13.48 27.76
CA SER A 583 19.36 13.48 27.73
C SER A 583 19.92 14.13 26.46
N VAL A 584 19.41 13.74 25.28
CA VAL A 584 19.87 14.28 23.99
C VAL A 584 19.70 15.80 23.93
N PHE A 585 18.54 16.32 24.33
CA PHE A 585 18.23 17.76 24.24
C PHE A 585 18.68 18.59 25.45
N SER A 586 19.21 17.98 26.52
CA SER A 586 19.71 18.68 27.71
C SER A 586 21.22 18.87 27.74
N THR A 587 21.94 18.40 26.71
CA THR A 587 23.41 18.48 26.68
C THR A 587 23.84 19.93 26.45
N ASN A 588 24.33 20.58 27.50
CA ASN A 588 24.97 21.89 27.39
C ASN A 588 26.43 21.69 26.95
N HIS A 589 26.78 22.23 25.79
CA HIS A 589 28.13 22.12 25.24
C HIS A 589 28.80 23.50 25.20
N GLU A 590 29.86 23.66 25.97
CA GLU A 590 30.72 24.84 25.99
C GLU A 590 32.06 24.48 25.36
N GLY A 591 32.09 24.57 24.02
CA GLY A 591 33.28 24.29 23.23
C GLY A 591 34.06 25.56 22.95
N GLU A 592 35.39 25.45 22.87
CA GLU A 592 36.23 26.53 22.38
C GLU A 592 35.96 26.75 20.88
N MET A 593 35.42 27.93 20.54
CA MET A 593 34.93 28.27 19.20
C MET A 593 35.74 29.38 18.51
N GLY A 594 36.71 29.97 19.22
CA GLY A 594 37.47 31.14 18.75
C GLY A 594 38.13 30.94 17.39
N GLU A 595 38.82 29.80 17.19
CA GLU A 595 39.51 29.48 15.93
C GLU A 595 38.57 29.44 14.73
N ILE A 596 37.40 28.83 14.87
CA ILE A 596 36.44 28.70 13.75
C ILE A 596 35.77 30.05 13.48
N LEU A 597 35.36 30.74 14.54
CA LEU A 597 34.69 32.03 14.45
C LEU A 597 35.58 33.13 13.86
N ALA A 598 36.91 33.02 13.98
CA ALA A 598 37.87 33.96 13.40
C ALA A 598 37.82 34.02 11.87
N HIS A 599 37.35 32.95 11.21
CA HIS A 599 37.29 32.85 9.75
C HIS A 599 35.91 33.17 9.17
N ILE A 600 34.96 33.59 10.01
CA ILE A 600 33.62 33.96 9.58
C ILE A 600 33.59 35.47 9.29
N PRO A 601 33.30 35.90 8.04
CA PRO A 601 33.20 37.32 7.71
C PRO A 601 31.90 37.94 8.24
N THR A 602 31.95 39.24 8.49
CA THR A 602 30.74 40.04 8.75
C THR A 602 30.09 40.42 7.43
N CYS A 603 28.95 39.81 7.12
CA CYS A 603 28.26 39.94 5.83
C CYS A 603 26.87 40.60 5.94
N VAL A 604 26.31 40.66 7.15
CA VAL A 604 24.95 41.17 7.38
C VAL A 604 25.01 42.69 7.56
N SER A 605 24.31 43.41 6.69
CA SER A 605 24.22 44.86 6.76
C SER A 605 23.18 45.34 7.78
N HIS A 606 23.16 46.65 8.07
CA HIS A 606 22.10 47.26 8.86
C HIS A 606 20.70 47.06 8.23
N GLN A 607 20.62 47.13 6.89
CA GLN A 607 19.37 46.91 6.16
C GLN A 607 18.87 45.46 6.31
N ASP A 608 19.78 44.48 6.27
CA ASP A 608 19.45 43.07 6.47
C ASP A 608 18.93 42.81 7.90
N ASN A 609 19.55 43.42 8.91
CA ASN A 609 19.07 43.36 10.30
C ASN A 609 17.68 44.01 10.44
N SER A 610 17.48 45.18 9.84
CA SER A 610 16.20 45.90 9.85
C SER A 610 15.08 45.04 9.25
N LEU A 611 15.38 44.30 8.18
CA LEU A 611 14.43 43.38 7.54
C LEU A 611 14.02 42.21 8.45
N ILE A 612 14.95 41.65 9.22
CA ILE A 612 14.62 40.56 10.16
C ILE A 612 13.74 41.07 11.31
N MET A 613 14.04 42.26 11.82
CA MET A 613 13.37 42.85 13.00
C MET A 613 12.06 43.57 12.68
N ALA A 614 11.81 43.90 11.42
CA ALA A 614 10.61 44.64 11.01
C ALA A 614 9.33 43.99 11.57
N ILE A 615 8.45 44.79 12.16
CA ILE A 615 7.18 44.29 12.68
C ILE A 615 6.30 43.87 11.48
N PRO A 616 5.81 42.62 11.42
CA PRO A 616 5.03 42.15 10.28
C PRO A 616 3.65 42.81 10.26
N GLU A 617 3.24 43.22 9.07
CA GLU A 617 1.90 43.74 8.79
C GLU A 617 0.89 42.61 8.60
N GLU A 618 -0.41 42.94 8.69
CA GLU A 618 -1.51 41.97 8.50
C GLU A 618 -1.37 41.21 7.17
N GLU A 619 -1.02 41.89 6.08
CA GLU A 619 -0.87 41.27 4.76
C GLU A 619 0.25 40.23 4.69
N GLU A 620 1.40 40.49 5.33
CA GLU A 620 2.51 39.52 5.42
C GLU A 620 2.09 38.27 6.22
N ILE A 621 1.36 38.48 7.31
CA ILE A 621 0.86 37.40 8.18
C ILE A 621 -0.19 36.56 7.43
N LYS A 622 -1.15 37.21 6.77
CA LYS A 622 -2.19 36.56 5.97
C LYS A 622 -1.57 35.75 4.84
N LYS A 623 -0.65 36.34 4.06
CA LYS A 623 0.09 35.65 3.00
C LYS A 623 0.82 34.41 3.54
N THR A 624 1.41 34.52 4.72
CA THR A 624 2.09 33.40 5.39
C THR A 624 1.14 32.25 5.74
N ILE A 625 -0.05 32.55 6.27
CA ILE A 625 -1.08 31.54 6.62
C ILE A 625 -1.60 30.81 5.38
N TRP A 626 -1.78 31.53 4.26
CA TRP A 626 -2.20 30.93 2.99
C TRP A 626 -1.09 30.13 2.29
N PHE A 627 0.17 30.47 2.55
CA PHE A 627 1.31 29.68 2.08
C PHE A 627 1.48 28.37 2.88
N LEU A 628 1.27 28.40 4.20
CA LEU A 628 1.37 27.21 5.06
C LEU A 628 0.25 26.21 4.77
N ASN A 629 0.57 24.92 4.64
CA ASN A 629 -0.43 23.89 4.35
C ASN A 629 -1.58 23.85 5.39
N ALA A 630 -2.81 24.13 4.94
CA ALA A 630 -4.03 24.13 5.75
C ALA A 630 -4.27 22.79 6.46
N ASN A 631 -4.01 21.68 5.77
CA ASN A 631 -4.23 20.31 6.28
C ASN A 631 -3.00 19.73 7.01
N SER A 632 -2.03 20.59 7.37
CA SER A 632 -0.91 20.16 8.18
C SER A 632 -1.37 19.67 9.56
N THR A 633 -0.68 18.66 10.10
CA THR A 633 -1.02 18.11 11.42
C THR A 633 -0.79 19.18 12.50
N ALA A 634 -1.81 19.36 13.35
CA ALA A 634 -1.80 20.29 14.45
C ALA A 634 -0.78 19.90 15.55
N GLY A 635 -0.36 20.90 16.33
CA GLY A 635 0.46 20.73 17.52
C GLY A 635 -0.38 20.34 18.75
N PRO A 636 0.14 20.56 19.97
CA PRO A 636 -0.58 20.24 21.22
C PRO A 636 -1.90 21.00 21.42
N ASP A 637 -2.01 22.20 20.85
CA ASP A 637 -3.22 23.03 20.87
C ASP A 637 -4.36 22.43 20.06
N GLY A 638 -4.04 21.67 19.02
CA GLY A 638 -4.96 20.90 18.18
C GLY A 638 -5.54 21.67 17.00
N PHE A 639 -5.19 22.95 16.83
CA PHE A 639 -5.63 23.77 15.70
C PHE A 639 -4.69 23.62 14.49
N ASN A 640 -5.27 23.45 13.30
CA ASN A 640 -4.55 23.32 12.03
C ASN A 640 -4.70 24.59 11.18
N GLY A 641 -3.99 24.69 10.06
CA GLY A 641 -4.04 25.88 9.21
C GLY A 641 -5.39 26.13 8.55
N PHE A 642 -6.24 25.10 8.41
CA PHE A 642 -7.60 25.26 7.91
C PHE A 642 -8.44 26.15 8.82
N PHE A 643 -8.37 25.94 10.14
CA PHE A 643 -9.01 26.81 11.13
C PHE A 643 -8.59 28.29 10.97
N PHE A 644 -7.29 28.56 10.84
CA PHE A 644 -6.80 29.94 10.72
C PHE A 644 -7.25 30.65 9.42
N ARG A 645 -7.51 29.89 8.35
CA ARG A 645 -8.01 30.45 7.09
C ARG A 645 -9.51 30.68 7.11
N ASP A 646 -10.27 29.71 7.62
CA ASP A 646 -11.73 29.76 7.67
C ASP A 646 -12.23 30.82 8.66
N SER A 647 -11.58 30.93 9.82
CA SER A 647 -11.94 31.88 10.87
C SER A 647 -11.19 33.22 10.78
N TRP A 648 -10.49 33.51 9.69
CA TRP A 648 -9.59 34.67 9.58
C TRP A 648 -10.27 35.99 9.93
N ASP A 649 -11.46 36.24 9.41
CA ASP A 649 -12.16 37.52 9.58
C ASP A 649 -12.43 37.86 11.04
N THR A 650 -12.64 36.85 11.89
CA THR A 650 -12.87 37.00 13.33
C THR A 650 -11.56 37.06 14.12
N ILE A 651 -10.55 36.25 13.77
CA ILE A 651 -9.33 36.10 14.59
C ILE A 651 -8.18 37.03 14.18
N LYS A 652 -8.26 37.68 13.02
CA LYS A 652 -7.14 38.42 12.40
C LYS A 652 -6.50 39.42 13.36
N THR A 653 -7.29 40.16 14.14
CA THR A 653 -6.80 41.18 15.07
C THR A 653 -5.99 40.57 16.20
N ASP A 654 -6.48 39.49 16.81
CA ASP A 654 -5.80 38.77 17.88
C ASP A 654 -4.50 38.09 17.38
N VAL A 655 -4.56 37.48 16.19
CA VAL A 655 -3.40 36.82 15.57
C VAL A 655 -2.33 37.84 15.19
N CYS A 656 -2.70 38.97 14.59
CA CYS A 656 -1.74 40.01 14.23
C CYS A 656 -1.06 40.59 15.46
N LYS A 657 -1.81 40.98 16.49
CA LYS A 657 -1.24 41.46 17.76
C LYS A 657 -0.29 40.45 18.37
N ALA A 658 -0.67 39.17 18.42
CA ALA A 658 0.17 38.11 18.96
C ALA A 658 1.47 37.91 18.18
N VAL A 659 1.43 37.95 16.84
CA VAL A 659 2.64 37.85 16.02
C VAL A 659 3.52 39.08 16.23
N GLN A 660 2.95 40.28 16.21
CA GLN A 660 3.70 41.53 16.39
C GLN A 660 4.39 41.60 17.75
N GLU A 661 3.74 41.16 18.83
CA GLU A 661 4.36 41.03 20.17
C GLU A 661 5.63 40.19 20.17
N PHE A 662 5.65 39.09 19.42
CA PHE A 662 6.85 38.28 19.28
C PHE A 662 8.00 39.07 18.63
N PHE A 663 7.71 39.84 17.56
CA PHE A 663 8.72 40.67 16.87
C PHE A 663 9.18 41.88 17.70
N LEU A 664 8.40 42.32 18.68
CA LEU A 664 8.81 43.28 19.71
C LEU A 664 9.79 42.68 20.74
N GLY A 665 10.08 41.37 20.68
CA GLY A 665 11.01 40.71 21.59
C GLY A 665 10.36 40.11 22.83
N ILE A 666 9.03 40.02 22.89
CA ILE A 666 8.34 39.39 24.01
C ILE A 666 8.55 37.86 23.91
N PRO A 667 9.00 37.19 24.99
CA PRO A 667 9.23 35.75 24.97
C PRO A 667 7.97 34.94 24.65
N LEU A 668 8.12 33.93 23.80
CA LEU A 668 7.02 33.07 23.40
C LEU A 668 6.47 32.28 24.62
N PRO A 669 5.15 32.37 24.93
CA PRO A 669 4.57 31.63 26.04
C PRO A 669 4.68 30.11 25.87
N LYS A 670 4.75 29.37 27.00
CA LYS A 670 4.78 27.89 27.02
C LYS A 670 3.65 27.25 26.19
N ALA A 671 2.48 27.87 26.14
CA ALA A 671 1.34 27.40 25.34
C ALA A 671 1.70 27.24 23.84
N PHE A 672 2.46 28.19 23.28
CA PHE A 672 2.88 28.14 21.88
C PHE A 672 4.23 27.46 21.67
N GLY A 673 5.11 27.46 22.70
CA GLY A 673 6.38 26.71 22.70
C GLY A 673 6.22 25.19 22.88
N SER A 674 5.06 24.73 23.37
CA SER A 674 4.77 23.30 23.51
C SER A 674 4.72 22.62 22.14
N THR A 675 5.46 21.51 22.01
CA THR A 675 5.65 20.78 20.75
C THR A 675 5.53 19.27 20.99
N LEU A 676 4.80 18.54 20.13
CA LEU A 676 4.73 17.08 20.21
C LEU A 676 5.85 16.45 19.37
N LEU A 677 6.65 15.56 19.97
CA LEU A 677 7.67 14.80 19.25
C LEU A 677 7.09 13.47 18.78
N THR A 678 6.87 13.30 17.48
CA THR A 678 6.39 12.02 16.91
C THR A 678 7.54 11.20 16.36
N LEU A 679 7.58 9.91 16.69
CA LEU A 679 8.63 9.00 16.22
C LEU A 679 8.20 8.31 14.93
N ILE A 680 8.98 8.51 13.85
CA ILE A 680 8.74 7.84 12.56
C ILE A 680 9.85 6.81 12.33
N PRO A 681 9.53 5.51 12.16
CA PRO A 681 10.55 4.49 11.92
C PRO A 681 11.23 4.72 10.57
N LYS A 682 12.56 4.66 10.54
CA LYS A 682 13.38 4.76 9.31
C LYS A 682 13.30 3.47 8.48
N LYS A 683 13.05 2.33 9.14
CA LYS A 683 12.94 1.00 8.54
C LYS A 683 11.88 0.17 9.27
N GLU A 684 11.35 -0.85 8.61
CA GLU A 684 10.45 -1.82 9.23
C GLU A 684 11.16 -2.60 10.34
N GLY A 685 10.43 -2.93 11.42
CA GLY A 685 10.97 -3.63 12.58
C GLY A 685 12.00 -2.83 13.38
N SER A 686 11.87 -1.50 13.45
CA SER A 686 12.79 -0.64 14.22
C SER A 686 12.67 -0.89 15.72
N ILE A 687 13.77 -1.24 16.38
CA ILE A 687 13.80 -1.60 17.82
C ILE A 687 14.70 -0.68 18.67
N THR A 688 15.54 0.15 18.06
CA THR A 688 16.38 1.12 18.80
C THR A 688 15.97 2.55 18.45
N LEU A 689 16.09 3.48 19.40
CA LEU A 689 15.66 4.87 19.20
C LEU A 689 16.37 5.59 18.05
N ASP A 690 17.62 5.24 17.75
CA ASP A 690 18.36 5.80 16.60
C ASP A 690 17.76 5.41 15.23
N GLN A 691 16.96 4.35 15.20
CA GLN A 691 16.24 3.90 14.01
C GLN A 691 14.93 4.65 13.81
N PHE A 692 14.54 5.51 14.75
CA PHE A 692 13.42 6.43 14.59
C PHE A 692 13.93 7.82 14.19
N ARG A 693 13.10 8.56 13.47
CA ARG A 693 13.28 9.97 13.18
C ARG A 693 12.30 10.77 14.04
N PRO A 694 12.78 11.64 14.92
CA PRO A 694 11.91 12.49 15.73
C PRO A 694 11.40 13.66 14.89
N ILE A 695 10.09 13.81 14.71
CA ILE A 695 9.50 14.95 14.02
C ILE A 695 8.77 15.83 15.05
N SER A 696 9.10 17.12 15.04
CA SER A 696 8.50 18.14 15.90
C SER A 696 7.20 18.65 15.30
N LEU A 697 6.09 18.48 16.03
CA LEU A 697 4.77 19.01 15.70
C LEU A 697 4.49 20.23 16.58
N SER A 698 5.00 21.40 16.16
CA SER A 698 4.74 22.67 16.82
C SER A 698 3.32 23.19 16.52
N THR A 699 2.82 24.09 17.37
CA THR A 699 1.57 24.82 17.17
C THR A 699 1.56 25.53 15.81
N PHE A 700 0.39 25.72 15.22
CA PHE A 700 0.30 26.43 13.95
C PHE A 700 0.78 27.89 14.08
N PHE A 701 0.50 28.53 15.22
CA PHE A 701 1.00 29.87 15.55
C PHE A 701 2.54 29.94 15.53
N SER A 702 3.23 29.01 16.20
CA SER A 702 4.70 28.92 16.17
C SER A 702 5.25 28.76 14.74
N LYS A 703 4.53 28.02 13.87
CA LYS A 703 4.90 27.87 12.45
C LYS A 703 4.73 29.16 11.64
N ILE A 704 3.76 30.02 11.97
CA ILE A 704 3.61 31.34 11.33
C ILE A 704 4.86 32.17 11.59
N ILE A 705 5.26 32.29 12.86
CA ILE A 705 6.47 33.03 13.26
C ILE A 705 7.72 32.49 12.57
N SER A 706 7.97 31.18 12.68
CA SER A 706 9.13 30.56 12.01
C SER A 706 9.11 30.75 10.50
N ARG A 707 7.93 30.76 9.87
CA ARG A 707 7.82 30.95 8.42
C ARG A 707 8.16 32.37 8.02
N ILE A 708 7.65 33.39 8.72
CA ILE A 708 7.99 34.80 8.45
C ILE A 708 9.50 34.99 8.54
N LEU A 709 10.12 34.54 9.63
CA LEU A 709 11.57 34.60 9.81
C LEU A 709 12.32 33.81 8.74
N SER A 710 11.85 32.63 8.35
CA SER A 710 12.44 31.80 7.30
C SER A 710 12.43 32.52 5.94
N GLU A 711 11.31 33.11 5.53
CA GLU A 711 11.22 33.83 4.24
C GLU A 711 12.09 35.09 4.21
N ARG A 712 12.21 35.79 5.34
CA ARG A 712 13.12 36.92 5.49
C ARG A 712 14.58 36.50 5.45
N LEU A 713 14.95 35.45 6.20
CA LEU A 713 16.31 34.93 6.25
C LEU A 713 16.77 34.36 4.89
N LYS A 714 15.88 33.71 4.13
CA LYS A 714 16.20 33.22 2.77
C LYS A 714 16.72 34.31 1.82
N LYS A 715 16.29 35.56 1.99
CA LYS A 715 16.79 36.68 1.18
C LYS A 715 18.25 37.02 1.49
N ILE A 716 18.70 36.71 2.71
CA ILE A 716 20.05 37.00 3.22
C ILE A 716 20.98 35.80 3.00
N ILE A 717 20.46 34.57 3.03
CA ILE A 717 21.23 33.31 2.88
C ILE A 717 22.28 33.32 1.76
N PRO A 718 21.99 33.82 0.54
CA PRO A 718 22.98 33.85 -0.56
C PRO A 718 24.25 34.65 -0.23
N LYS A 719 24.18 35.61 0.69
CA LYS A 719 25.33 36.40 1.16
C LYS A 719 26.18 35.67 2.21
N LEU A 720 25.58 34.72 2.94
CA LEU A 720 26.21 34.06 4.09
C LEU A 720 26.91 32.76 3.69
N ILE A 721 26.22 31.94 2.91
CA ILE A 721 26.60 30.55 2.65
C ILE A 721 27.56 30.43 1.46
N SER A 722 28.61 29.63 1.59
CA SER A 722 29.60 29.39 0.53
C SER A 722 29.02 28.57 -0.63
N GLN A 723 29.72 28.56 -1.78
CA GLN A 723 29.27 27.84 -2.97
C GLN A 723 29.27 26.31 -2.79
N GLU A 724 30.07 25.77 -1.87
CA GLU A 724 30.17 24.33 -1.59
C GLU A 724 28.92 23.74 -0.94
N GLN A 725 28.09 24.56 -0.28
CA GLN A 725 26.81 24.16 0.27
C GLN A 725 25.71 24.35 -0.77
N ALA A 726 25.10 23.27 -1.25
CA ALA A 726 24.01 23.36 -2.22
C ALA A 726 22.61 23.25 -1.60
N ALA A 727 22.48 22.80 -0.35
CA ALA A 727 21.16 22.65 0.23
C ALA A 727 20.48 23.99 0.47
N PHE A 728 19.18 24.05 0.16
CA PHE A 728 18.30 25.21 0.38
C PHE A 728 18.71 26.51 -0.32
N GLN A 729 19.61 26.45 -1.31
CA GLN A 729 19.95 27.59 -2.16
C GLN A 729 19.10 27.62 -3.43
N VAL A 730 18.72 28.81 -3.87
CA VAL A 730 17.98 29.00 -5.13
C VAL A 730 18.93 28.69 -6.30
N GLY A 731 18.46 27.88 -7.25
CA GLY A 731 19.21 27.57 -8.48
C GLY A 731 20.24 26.43 -8.36
N LYS A 732 20.47 25.86 -7.17
CA LYS A 732 21.35 24.69 -7.00
C LYS A 732 20.55 23.39 -6.96
N ASN A 733 20.87 22.45 -7.87
CA ASN A 733 20.19 21.17 -7.94
C ASN A 733 21.01 20.06 -7.25
N ILE A 734 20.30 19.09 -6.67
CA ILE A 734 20.88 17.87 -6.08
C ILE A 734 21.71 17.10 -7.11
N THR A 735 21.26 17.10 -8.37
CA THR A 735 21.95 16.44 -9.48
C THR A 735 23.36 16.95 -9.70
N ASP A 736 23.60 18.24 -9.54
CA ASP A 736 24.90 18.86 -9.83
C ASP A 736 25.95 18.34 -8.85
N GLN A 737 25.59 18.20 -7.57
CA GLN A 737 26.45 17.59 -6.57
C GLN A 737 26.70 16.11 -6.82
N ILE A 738 25.68 15.35 -7.23
CA ILE A 738 25.84 13.94 -7.58
C ILE A 738 26.83 13.79 -8.75
N LEU A 739 26.72 14.65 -9.76
CA LEU A 739 27.62 14.67 -10.92
C LEU A 739 29.05 15.06 -10.51
N MET A 740 29.23 16.11 -9.70
CA MET A 740 30.54 16.49 -9.18
C MET A 740 31.23 15.35 -8.43
N VAL A 741 30.53 14.70 -7.49
CA VAL A 741 31.08 13.54 -6.75
C VAL A 741 31.44 12.40 -7.69
N LYS A 742 30.62 12.15 -8.72
CA LYS A 742 30.88 11.10 -9.71
C LYS A 742 32.14 11.38 -10.53
N GLU A 743 32.33 12.62 -10.99
CA GLU A 743 33.56 13.02 -11.70
C GLU A 743 34.79 12.87 -10.79
N MET A 744 34.69 13.25 -9.52
CA MET A 744 35.77 13.03 -8.54
C MET A 744 36.10 11.55 -8.35
N VAL A 745 35.10 10.67 -8.33
CA VAL A 745 35.30 9.21 -8.27
C VAL A 745 36.04 8.69 -9.50
N HIS A 746 35.79 9.27 -10.68
CA HIS A 746 36.55 8.94 -11.89
C HIS A 746 38.02 9.37 -11.79
N LEU A 747 38.28 10.52 -11.15
CA LEU A 747 39.62 11.08 -10.93
C LEU A 747 40.40 10.41 -9.80
N LEU A 748 39.81 9.49 -9.04
CA LEU A 748 40.54 8.69 -8.04
C LEU A 748 41.68 7.85 -8.65
N SER A 749 41.63 7.54 -9.95
CA SER A 749 42.71 6.83 -10.67
C SER A 749 43.94 7.68 -10.98
N ALA A 750 43.88 9.01 -10.80
CA ALA A 750 44.98 9.89 -11.15
C ALA A 750 46.27 9.49 -10.41
N ASN A 751 47.39 9.48 -11.13
CA ASN A 751 48.68 9.08 -10.56
C ASN A 751 49.27 10.24 -9.74
N THR A 752 49.00 10.25 -8.44
CA THR A 752 49.36 11.37 -7.56
C THR A 752 50.15 10.88 -6.36
N ARG A 753 51.15 11.67 -5.92
CA ARG A 753 51.98 11.32 -4.76
C ARG A 753 51.10 11.26 -3.52
N GLY A 754 50.93 10.06 -2.97
CA GLY A 754 50.02 9.86 -1.85
C GLY A 754 48.61 9.40 -2.23
N GLY A 755 48.23 9.43 -3.51
CA GLY A 755 46.91 9.02 -3.98
C GLY A 755 45.79 9.95 -3.48
N ASN A 756 44.65 9.93 -4.17
CA ASN A 756 43.47 10.68 -3.77
C ASN A 756 42.51 9.83 -2.91
N CYS A 757 41.75 10.48 -2.04
CA CYS A 757 40.62 9.88 -1.35
C CYS A 757 39.43 10.85 -1.29
N ILE A 758 38.24 10.26 -1.19
CA ILE A 758 36.98 10.96 -0.95
C ILE A 758 36.47 10.48 0.41
N ILE A 759 36.11 11.39 1.31
CA ILE A 759 35.63 11.05 2.64
C ILE A 759 34.17 11.46 2.71
N LYS A 760 33.28 10.48 2.84
CA LYS A 760 31.88 10.71 3.16
C LYS A 760 31.71 10.69 4.68
N LEU A 761 31.31 11.81 5.26
CA LEU A 761 31.00 11.94 6.68
C LEU A 761 29.47 12.00 6.87
N ASP A 762 29.00 11.31 7.89
CA ASP A 762 27.61 11.34 8.36
C ASP A 762 27.64 11.84 9.81
N LEU A 763 26.86 12.87 10.13
CA LEU A 763 26.77 13.42 11.48
C LEU A 763 25.73 12.66 12.32
N SER A 764 26.08 12.31 13.55
CA SER A 764 25.20 11.63 14.49
C SER A 764 24.16 12.61 15.04
N LYS A 765 22.87 12.37 14.74
CA LYS A 765 21.75 13.20 15.22
C LYS A 765 21.99 14.69 14.98
N ALA A 766 22.39 15.03 13.75
CA ALA A 766 22.91 16.34 13.39
C ALA A 766 22.02 17.53 13.83
N PHE A 767 20.70 17.38 13.66
CA PHE A 767 19.74 18.41 14.06
C PHE A 767 19.57 18.49 15.59
N ASP A 768 19.68 17.37 16.31
CA ASP A 768 19.34 17.31 17.74
C ASP A 768 20.50 17.78 18.65
N LYS A 769 21.75 17.70 18.18
CA LYS A 769 22.96 17.95 18.99
C LYS A 769 23.60 19.33 18.83
N LEU A 770 23.14 20.16 17.89
CA LEU A 770 23.78 21.45 17.59
C LEU A 770 23.80 22.38 18.82
N SER A 771 24.97 22.86 19.22
CA SER A 771 25.08 23.80 20.34
C SER A 771 24.48 25.16 20.01
N TRP A 772 23.65 25.69 20.91
CA TRP A 772 23.09 27.03 20.78
C TRP A 772 24.11 28.13 20.99
N THR A 773 25.07 27.94 21.90
CA THR A 773 26.15 28.92 22.14
C THR A 773 27.01 29.10 20.88
N TYR A 774 27.32 27.99 20.19
CA TYR A 774 28.01 28.00 18.91
C TYR A 774 27.20 28.71 17.83
N LEU A 775 25.91 28.36 17.67
CA LEU A 775 25.03 28.97 16.67
C LEU A 775 24.89 30.49 16.90
N GLU A 776 24.74 30.93 18.15
CA GLU A 776 24.70 32.36 18.50
C GLU A 776 26.04 33.06 18.20
N GLY A 777 27.17 32.40 18.49
CA GLY A 777 28.50 32.90 18.12
C GLY A 777 28.67 33.07 16.62
N VAL A 778 28.21 32.10 15.82
CA VAL A 778 28.23 32.18 14.35
C VAL A 778 27.35 33.32 13.84
N LEU A 779 26.12 33.45 14.33
CA LEU A 779 25.21 34.55 13.96
C LEU A 779 25.80 35.93 14.31
N THR A 780 26.40 36.04 15.49
CA THR A 780 27.05 37.28 15.95
C THR A 780 28.19 37.66 15.01
N LYS A 781 29.05 36.71 14.61
CA LYS A 781 30.17 36.98 13.70
C LYS A 781 29.73 37.38 12.30
N PHE A 782 28.62 36.83 11.81
CA PHE A 782 28.03 37.27 10.54
C PHE A 782 27.50 38.71 10.57
N GLY A 783 27.31 39.32 11.75
CA GLY A 783 26.83 40.69 11.92
C GLY A 783 25.35 40.81 12.28
N PHE A 784 24.70 39.72 12.70
CA PHE A 784 23.34 39.83 13.24
C PHE A 784 23.38 40.55 14.60
N ILE A 785 22.52 41.54 14.78
CA ILE A 785 22.42 42.25 16.07
C ILE A 785 21.66 41.41 17.09
N GLN A 786 21.85 41.72 18.37
CA GLN A 786 21.32 40.90 19.47
C GLN A 786 19.80 40.70 19.42
N HIS A 787 19.03 41.72 19.02
CA HIS A 787 17.58 41.59 18.85
C HIS A 787 17.21 40.62 17.72
N ALA A 788 17.88 40.67 16.58
CA ALA A 788 17.67 39.73 15.48
C ALA A 788 18.02 38.29 15.89
N ILE A 789 19.11 38.10 16.65
CA ILE A 789 19.48 36.79 17.21
C ILE A 789 18.40 36.31 18.20
N HIS A 790 17.89 37.19 19.06
CA HIS A 790 16.82 36.87 19.98
C HIS A 790 15.55 36.39 19.26
N LEU A 791 15.16 37.02 18.15
CA LEU A 791 14.02 36.61 17.34
C LEU A 791 14.26 35.24 16.65
N LEU A 792 15.44 35.04 16.06
CA LEU A 792 15.80 33.79 15.39
C LEU A 792 15.88 32.59 16.36
N MET A 793 16.37 32.82 17.58
CA MET A 793 16.53 31.79 18.60
C MET A 793 15.31 31.65 19.51
N GLY A 794 14.44 32.66 19.60
CA GLY A 794 13.35 32.74 20.59
C GLY A 794 12.38 31.55 20.51
N ASN A 795 12.04 31.11 19.29
CA ASN A 795 11.17 29.94 19.11
C ASN A 795 11.85 28.61 19.49
N LEU A 796 13.17 28.49 19.30
CA LEU A 796 13.93 27.31 19.73
C LEU A 796 14.01 27.27 21.27
N LYS A 797 14.43 28.39 21.89
CA LYS A 797 14.59 28.51 23.35
C LYS A 797 13.29 28.33 24.14
N ALA A 798 12.15 28.73 23.58
CA ALA A 798 10.84 28.55 24.21
C ALA A 798 10.28 27.11 24.10
N THR A 799 10.92 26.22 23.33
CA THR A 799 10.37 24.91 22.99
C THR A 799 10.39 23.94 24.18
N HIS A 800 9.24 23.32 24.43
CA HIS A 800 9.09 22.22 25.38
C HIS A 800 8.49 21.01 24.66
N PHE A 801 9.07 19.82 24.86
CA PHE A 801 8.65 18.60 24.18
C PHE A 801 7.81 17.69 25.06
N SER A 802 6.77 17.11 24.47
CA SER A 802 6.14 15.86 24.93
C SER A 802 6.25 14.83 23.83
N VAL A 803 6.70 13.61 24.14
CA VAL A 803 6.90 12.57 23.14
C VAL A 803 5.60 11.79 22.93
N LEU A 804 5.19 11.62 21.67
CA LEU A 804 3.98 10.89 21.31
C LEU A 804 4.30 9.41 21.18
N VAL A 805 3.97 8.63 22.21
CA VAL A 805 4.14 7.17 22.23
C VAL A 805 2.77 6.51 22.02
N ASN A 806 2.61 5.78 20.91
CA ASN A 806 1.38 5.08 20.55
C ASN A 806 0.09 5.94 20.65
N GLY A 807 0.20 7.23 20.34
CA GLY A 807 -0.92 8.18 20.33
C GLY A 807 -1.15 8.94 21.64
N GLN A 808 -0.36 8.69 22.68
CA GLN A 808 -0.42 9.42 23.95
C GLN A 808 0.82 10.31 24.13
N PRO A 809 0.66 11.59 24.51
CA PRO A 809 1.80 12.43 24.88
C PRO A 809 2.36 11.97 26.24
N LYS A 810 3.68 11.80 26.32
CA LYS A 810 4.41 11.38 27.53
C LYS A 810 5.58 12.32 27.78
N GLY A 811 5.81 12.65 29.05
CA GLY A 811 6.83 13.59 29.49
C GLY A 811 6.53 15.06 29.13
N PHE A 812 7.27 15.96 29.75
CA PHE A 812 7.28 17.40 29.41
C PHE A 812 8.63 17.99 29.83
N PHE A 813 9.52 18.23 28.88
CA PHE A 813 10.89 18.69 29.16
C PHE A 813 11.33 19.80 28.18
N PRO A 814 12.20 20.73 28.60
CA PRO A 814 12.67 21.81 27.75
C PRO A 814 13.73 21.33 26.74
N MET A 815 13.82 22.02 25.61
CA MET A 815 14.93 21.90 24.67
C MET A 815 16.06 22.84 25.10
N LYS A 816 17.32 22.37 25.13
CA LYS A 816 18.51 23.20 25.44
C LYS A 816 19.55 23.24 24.32
N CYS A 817 19.49 22.31 23.38
CA CYS A 817 20.34 22.28 22.20
C CYS A 817 19.57 21.71 21.00
N GLY A 818 20.15 21.85 19.81
CA GLY A 818 19.62 21.36 18.54
C GLY A 818 18.69 22.35 17.84
N VAL A 819 18.08 21.89 16.75
CA VAL A 819 17.06 22.61 15.97
C VAL A 819 15.87 21.69 15.69
N LYS A 820 14.66 22.24 15.65
CA LYS A 820 13.42 21.46 15.51
C LYS A 820 13.30 20.80 14.14
N GLN A 821 13.25 19.47 14.08
CA GLN A 821 13.00 18.76 12.82
C GLN A 821 11.53 18.87 12.39
N GLY A 822 11.26 19.58 11.29
CA GLY A 822 9.91 19.85 10.79
C GLY A 822 9.47 21.31 10.91
N ASP A 823 10.31 22.16 11.49
CA ASP A 823 10.13 23.61 11.52
C ASP A 823 10.73 24.29 10.26
N PRO A 824 10.11 25.34 9.69
CA PRO A 824 10.62 26.02 8.50
C PRO A 824 11.95 26.77 8.68
N LEU A 825 12.26 27.25 9.89
CA LEU A 825 13.44 28.07 10.17
C LEU A 825 14.65 27.18 10.48
N SER A 826 14.43 26.08 11.20
CA SER A 826 15.49 25.15 11.63
C SER A 826 16.51 24.73 10.54
N PRO A 827 16.12 24.35 9.30
CA PRO A 827 17.09 23.97 8.28
C PRO A 827 18.03 25.11 7.87
N LEU A 828 17.54 26.36 7.88
CA LEU A 828 18.33 27.55 7.54
C LEU A 828 19.34 27.87 8.64
N LEU A 829 18.92 27.79 9.90
CA LEU A 829 19.83 27.94 11.04
C LEU A 829 20.90 26.84 11.06
N PHE A 830 20.53 25.62 10.68
CA PHE A 830 21.46 24.50 10.60
C PHE A 830 22.54 24.68 9.53
N ILE A 831 22.17 25.15 8.32
CA ILE A 831 23.18 25.42 7.28
C ILE A 831 24.07 26.60 7.63
N ILE A 832 23.55 27.63 8.32
CA ILE A 832 24.35 28.75 8.83
C ILE A 832 25.36 28.25 9.87
N ALA A 833 24.97 27.36 10.78
CA ALA A 833 25.91 26.76 11.72
C ALA A 833 27.02 25.96 11.02
N LEU A 834 26.65 25.13 10.03
CA LEU A 834 27.61 24.35 9.24
C LEU A 834 28.54 25.20 8.37
N GLU A 835 28.15 26.43 8.06
CA GLU A 835 28.98 27.36 7.29
C GLU A 835 30.30 27.66 8.01
N GLY A 836 30.32 27.61 9.35
CA GLY A 836 31.56 27.70 10.12
C GLY A 836 32.58 26.61 9.72
N LEU A 837 32.13 25.37 9.48
CA LEU A 837 32.99 24.30 8.96
C LEU A 837 33.47 24.61 7.54
N SER A 838 32.59 25.08 6.66
CA SER A 838 32.96 25.44 5.28
C SER A 838 34.07 26.48 5.24
N ARG A 839 33.92 27.56 6.00
CA ARG A 839 34.90 28.65 6.06
C ARG A 839 36.22 28.18 6.65
N PHE A 840 36.16 27.37 7.70
CA PHE A 840 37.35 26.79 8.33
C PHE A 840 38.13 25.89 7.38
N LEU A 841 37.44 25.00 6.63
CA LEU A 841 38.07 24.14 5.63
C LEU A 841 38.64 24.95 4.47
N ASN A 842 37.90 25.93 3.94
CA ASN A 842 38.36 26.77 2.84
C ASN A 842 39.62 27.58 3.21
N TYR A 843 39.67 28.12 4.43
CA TYR A 843 40.86 28.82 4.93
C TYR A 843 42.09 27.89 4.99
N HIS A 844 41.95 26.70 5.60
CA HIS A 844 43.06 25.75 5.68
C HIS A 844 43.44 25.09 4.36
N HIS A 845 42.53 25.08 3.40
CA HIS A 845 42.80 24.68 2.02
C HIS A 845 43.61 25.77 1.29
N SER A 846 43.19 27.03 1.37
CA SER A 846 43.87 28.16 0.73
C SER A 846 45.26 28.46 1.31
N SER A 847 45.46 28.26 2.61
CA SER A 847 46.77 28.38 3.28
C SER A 847 47.71 27.19 3.02
N GLY A 848 47.26 26.15 2.31
CA GLY A 848 48.06 24.98 1.98
C GLY A 848 48.29 24.00 3.14
N LEU A 849 47.64 24.20 4.28
CA LEU A 849 47.72 23.28 5.42
C LEU A 849 47.13 21.91 5.07
N ILE A 850 45.97 21.90 4.39
CA ILE A 850 45.35 20.72 3.79
C ILE A 850 45.68 20.70 2.30
N LYS A 851 46.23 19.57 1.81
CA LYS A 851 46.51 19.40 0.39
C LYS A 851 45.24 19.11 -0.41
N PRO A 852 45.01 19.80 -1.54
CA PRO A 852 43.84 19.62 -2.38
C PRO A 852 43.78 18.24 -3.03
N PHE A 853 42.59 17.80 -3.40
CA PHE A 853 42.42 16.64 -4.26
C PHE A 853 43.11 16.89 -5.60
N SER A 854 44.03 16.02 -5.99
CA SER A 854 44.86 16.27 -7.18
C SER A 854 44.15 15.78 -8.44
N ALA A 855 43.70 16.72 -9.27
CA ALA A 855 43.04 16.47 -10.57
C ALA A 855 43.87 16.99 -11.76
N GLY A 856 45.17 17.22 -11.59
CA GLY A 856 46.00 17.87 -12.60
C GLY A 856 45.87 19.39 -12.55
N ARG A 857 45.52 20.03 -13.67
CA ARG A 857 45.38 21.50 -13.79
C ARG A 857 44.01 22.04 -13.39
N THR A 858 43.02 21.17 -13.17
CA THR A 858 41.65 21.56 -12.83
C THR A 858 41.53 21.87 -11.34
N PRO A 859 40.96 23.03 -10.96
CA PRO A 859 40.66 23.33 -9.56
C PRO A 859 39.59 22.36 -9.05
N THR A 860 39.78 21.85 -7.84
CA THR A 860 38.88 20.91 -7.20
C THR A 860 38.30 21.52 -5.92
N PRO A 861 36.99 21.40 -5.66
CA PRO A 861 36.44 21.79 -4.36
C PRO A 861 37.09 20.97 -3.24
N CYS A 862 37.30 21.58 -2.08
CA CYS A 862 37.76 20.89 -0.88
C CYS A 862 36.64 20.01 -0.29
N HIS A 863 35.40 20.47 -0.36
CA HIS A 863 34.24 19.79 0.19
C HIS A 863 32.95 20.11 -0.58
N LEU A 864 31.93 19.29 -0.35
CA LEU A 864 30.55 19.52 -0.76
C LEU A 864 29.64 19.23 0.43
N LEU A 865 28.71 20.15 0.69
CA LEU A 865 27.70 19.99 1.71
C LEU A 865 26.31 19.95 1.08
N TYR A 866 25.48 19.02 1.55
CA TYR A 866 24.05 19.04 1.32
C TYR A 866 23.34 18.84 2.65
N ALA A 867 23.06 19.94 3.34
CA ALA A 867 22.62 19.91 4.73
C ALA A 867 23.63 19.10 5.59
N ASP A 868 23.23 17.95 6.13
CA ASP A 868 24.06 17.09 6.99
C ASP A 868 24.96 16.10 6.23
N ASP A 869 24.74 15.90 4.92
CA ASP A 869 25.59 15.04 4.08
C ASP A 869 26.86 15.80 3.66
N ILE A 870 28.02 15.38 4.20
CA ILE A 870 29.32 16.02 3.97
C ILE A 870 30.21 15.10 3.12
N ILE A 871 30.73 15.61 2.00
CA ILE A 871 31.77 14.96 1.20
C ILE A 871 33.02 15.82 1.22
N LEU A 872 34.16 15.23 1.60
CA LEU A 872 35.47 15.89 1.56
C LEU A 872 36.35 15.27 0.49
N PHE A 873 37.11 16.10 -0.21
CA PHE A 873 38.04 15.71 -1.26
C PHE A 873 39.46 16.07 -0.83
N THR A 874 40.35 15.07 -0.74
CA THR A 874 41.72 15.33 -0.28
C THR A 874 42.71 14.27 -0.73
N THR A 875 44.00 14.50 -0.46
CA THR A 875 45.05 13.50 -0.67
C THR A 875 45.13 12.51 0.50
N ALA A 876 45.35 11.24 0.19
CA ALA A 876 45.45 10.14 1.16
C ALA A 876 46.83 10.02 1.82
N ASN A 877 47.47 11.16 2.10
CA ASN A 877 48.75 11.25 2.81
C ASN A 877 48.52 11.26 4.33
N SER A 878 49.30 10.50 5.10
CA SER A 878 49.15 10.38 6.56
C SER A 878 49.16 11.72 7.28
N ARG A 879 50.15 12.60 6.99
CA ARG A 879 50.24 13.94 7.61
C ARG A 879 49.01 14.80 7.29
N ASN A 880 48.50 14.70 6.07
CA ASN A 880 47.34 15.45 5.61
C ASN A 880 46.05 14.97 6.30
N LEU A 881 45.90 13.65 6.45
CA LEU A 881 44.74 13.07 7.14
C LEU A 881 44.76 13.31 8.65
N LEU A 882 45.95 13.36 9.28
CA LEU A 882 46.08 13.74 10.69
C LEU A 882 45.64 15.19 10.93
N ARG A 883 46.10 16.12 10.08
CA ARG A 883 45.66 17.52 10.11
C ARG A 883 44.15 17.64 9.89
N LEU A 884 43.61 16.93 8.90
CA LEU A 884 42.16 16.94 8.66
C LEU A 884 41.38 16.43 9.87
N ARG A 885 41.86 15.36 10.53
CA ARG A 885 41.22 14.83 11.75
C ARG A 885 41.22 15.83 12.88
N GLU A 886 42.32 16.55 13.08
CA GLU A 886 42.45 17.60 14.08
C GLU A 886 41.46 18.75 13.81
N LEU A 887 41.40 19.23 12.57
CA LEU A 887 40.44 20.28 12.16
C LEU A 887 38.98 19.85 12.36
N LEU A 888 38.65 18.62 11.99
CA LEU A 888 37.33 18.06 12.26
C LEU A 888 37.07 17.97 13.77
N SER A 889 38.06 17.58 14.57
CA SER A 889 37.93 17.54 16.03
C SER A 889 37.66 18.92 16.63
N THR A 890 38.33 19.97 16.15
CA THR A 890 38.07 21.36 16.58
C THR A 890 36.64 21.77 16.25
N PHE A 891 36.15 21.47 15.05
CA PHE A 891 34.77 21.76 14.66
C PHE A 891 33.74 21.00 15.51
N LEU A 892 33.95 19.70 15.74
CA LEU A 892 33.04 18.88 16.54
C LEU A 892 32.99 19.38 17.99
N ARG A 893 34.14 19.75 18.56
CA ARG A 893 34.23 20.37 19.89
C ARG A 893 33.53 21.73 19.93
N ALA A 894 33.67 22.58 18.93
CA ALA A 894 33.00 23.89 18.96
C ALA A 894 31.47 23.75 18.79
N SER A 895 31.02 22.93 17.83
CA SER A 895 29.61 22.83 17.44
C SER A 895 28.77 21.90 18.33
N GLY A 896 29.40 21.04 19.13
CA GLY A 896 28.73 19.97 19.89
C GLY A 896 28.26 18.79 19.02
N GLN A 897 28.65 18.75 17.74
CA GLN A 897 28.30 17.66 16.83
C GLN A 897 29.25 16.47 16.98
N GLU A 898 28.80 15.31 16.50
CA GLU A 898 29.58 14.06 16.52
C GLU A 898 29.53 13.36 15.16
N ILE A 899 30.62 12.68 14.79
CA ILE A 899 30.65 11.86 13.57
C ILE A 899 30.05 10.48 13.85
N ASN A 900 29.16 10.05 12.96
CA ASN A 900 28.70 8.67 12.90
C ASN A 900 29.71 7.81 12.11
N TYR A 901 30.71 7.26 12.80
CA TYR A 901 31.74 6.41 12.19
C TYR A 901 31.20 5.14 11.52
N SER A 902 30.02 4.66 11.93
CA SER A 902 29.41 3.45 11.35
C SER A 902 28.84 3.68 9.95
N LYS A 903 28.39 4.91 9.66
CA LYS A 903 27.83 5.33 8.38
C LYS A 903 28.79 6.11 7.51
N SER A 904 29.80 6.73 8.12
CA SER A 904 30.89 7.42 7.42
C SER A 904 31.77 6.41 6.68
N GLN A 905 32.29 6.79 5.52
CA GLN A 905 33.10 5.92 4.65
C GLN A 905 34.19 6.72 3.94
N VAL A 906 35.38 6.12 3.80
CA VAL A 906 36.44 6.66 2.93
C VAL A 906 36.46 5.87 1.63
N ILE A 907 36.33 6.56 0.51
CA ILE A 907 36.37 5.98 -0.83
C ILE A 907 37.76 6.21 -1.42
N VAL A 908 38.39 5.11 -1.84
CA VAL A 908 39.73 5.12 -2.45
C VAL A 908 39.74 4.30 -3.74
N HIS A 909 40.76 4.52 -4.57
CA HIS A 909 40.91 3.76 -5.80
C HIS A 909 41.18 2.28 -5.54
N GLY A 910 40.59 1.39 -6.35
CA GLY A 910 40.72 -0.07 -6.19
C GLY A 910 42.15 -0.62 -6.28
N LYS A 911 43.08 0.11 -6.93
CA LYS A 911 44.50 -0.27 -7.01
C LYS A 911 45.34 0.20 -5.80
N MET A 912 44.74 0.89 -4.82
CA MET A 912 45.48 1.37 -3.65
C MET A 912 45.90 0.20 -2.75
N LYS A 913 47.19 0.12 -2.39
CA LYS A 913 47.75 -0.94 -1.52
C LYS A 913 46.99 -1.06 -0.19
N ILE A 914 46.78 -2.29 0.29
CA ILE A 914 46.02 -2.61 1.50
C ILE A 914 46.64 -1.96 2.76
N GLU A 915 47.97 -1.93 2.86
CA GLU A 915 48.70 -1.25 3.95
C GLU A 915 48.28 0.21 4.10
N LYS A 916 48.13 0.90 2.96
CA LYS A 916 47.71 2.29 2.92
C LYS A 916 46.23 2.45 3.30
N GLN A 917 45.37 1.54 2.86
CA GLN A 917 43.97 1.52 3.28
C GLN A 917 43.86 1.33 4.80
N ASN A 918 44.71 0.47 5.39
CA ASN A 918 44.77 0.25 6.84
C ASN A 918 45.31 1.47 7.58
N MET A 919 46.30 2.17 7.03
CA MET A 919 46.79 3.45 7.58
C MET A 919 45.68 4.50 7.64
N ILE A 920 44.93 4.69 6.55
CA ILE A 920 43.78 5.61 6.49
C ILE A 920 42.74 5.22 7.56
N ARG A 921 42.44 3.92 7.68
CA ARG A 921 41.50 3.39 8.68
C ARG A 921 41.94 3.68 10.12
N ARG A 922 43.24 3.55 10.41
CA ARG A 922 43.81 3.83 11.75
C ARG A 922 43.78 5.32 12.08
N ILE A 923 44.05 6.19 11.10
CA ILE A 923 44.08 7.63 11.33
C ILE A 923 42.66 8.16 11.56
N LEU A 924 41.75 7.89 10.63
CA LEU A 924 40.40 8.49 10.64
C LEU A 924 39.38 7.68 11.46
N SER A 925 39.68 6.43 11.81
CA SER A 925 38.72 5.49 12.42
C SER A 925 37.47 5.24 11.56
N ILE A 926 37.56 5.51 10.26
CA ILE A 926 36.46 5.34 9.28
C ILE A 926 36.76 4.15 8.36
N ARG A 927 35.72 3.43 7.95
CA ARG A 927 35.86 2.28 7.04
C ARG A 927 36.28 2.74 5.64
N CYS A 928 37.35 2.14 5.11
CA CYS A 928 37.74 2.28 3.71
C CYS A 928 36.91 1.36 2.82
N ASN A 929 36.41 1.89 1.70
CA ASN A 929 35.67 1.20 0.66
C ASN A 929 36.29 1.51 -0.71
N THR A 930 36.31 0.51 -1.59
CA THR A 930 36.80 0.62 -2.97
C THR A 930 35.68 0.38 -4.00
N LYS A 931 34.47 0.08 -3.53
CA LYS A 931 33.29 -0.26 -4.33
C LYS A 931 32.28 0.89 -4.30
N GLU A 932 31.12 0.67 -4.93
CA GLU A 932 30.01 1.62 -4.95
C GLU A 932 29.57 2.10 -3.56
N PHE A 933 29.02 3.32 -3.51
CA PHE A 933 28.39 3.89 -2.32
C PHE A 933 27.18 4.73 -2.69
N THR A 934 26.28 4.96 -1.74
CA THR A 934 25.07 5.76 -1.95
C THR A 934 25.29 7.19 -1.46
N TYR A 935 24.96 8.18 -2.29
CA TYR A 935 25.00 9.61 -1.97
C TYR A 935 23.75 10.30 -2.52
N LEU A 936 23.06 11.08 -1.68
CA LEU A 936 21.81 11.79 -2.02
C LEU A 936 20.77 10.90 -2.74
N GLY A 937 20.67 9.63 -2.33
CA GLY A 937 19.73 8.67 -2.92
C GLY A 937 20.15 8.07 -4.27
N SER A 938 21.34 8.38 -4.77
CA SER A 938 21.93 7.81 -5.99
C SER A 938 23.12 6.91 -5.68
N THR A 939 23.25 5.80 -6.41
CA THR A 939 24.40 4.89 -6.30
C THR A 939 25.54 5.43 -7.15
N ILE A 940 26.63 5.84 -6.50
CA ILE A 940 27.83 6.33 -7.17
C ILE A 940 28.73 5.14 -7.46
N VAL A 941 29.01 4.93 -8.75
CA VAL A 941 29.88 3.88 -9.26
C VAL A 941 30.90 4.46 -10.21
N LYS A 942 32.08 3.85 -10.28
CA LYS A 942 33.04 4.15 -11.35
C LYS A 942 32.53 3.53 -12.66
N GLY A 943 32.16 4.37 -13.63
CA GLY A 943 31.67 3.93 -14.95
C GLY A 943 30.15 3.87 -15.07
N LYS A 944 29.64 2.91 -15.86
CA LYS A 944 28.20 2.79 -16.16
C LYS A 944 27.46 1.99 -15.07
N LEU A 945 26.24 2.43 -14.75
CA LEU A 945 25.34 1.73 -13.83
C LEU A 945 24.96 0.35 -14.39
N ARG A 946 25.00 -0.69 -13.56
CA ARG A 946 24.65 -2.08 -13.92
C ARG A 946 23.36 -2.51 -13.25
N LYS A 947 22.75 -3.59 -13.76
CA LYS A 947 21.49 -4.17 -13.20
C LYS A 947 21.59 -4.43 -11.69
N VAL A 948 22.76 -4.89 -11.23
CA VAL A 948 23.03 -5.19 -9.81
C VAL A 948 22.93 -3.96 -8.89
N HIS A 949 23.21 -2.76 -9.40
CA HIS A 949 23.16 -1.52 -8.62
C HIS A 949 21.74 -0.93 -8.55
N CYS A 950 20.81 -1.41 -9.38
CA CYS A 950 19.44 -0.89 -9.46
C CYS A 950 18.42 -1.70 -8.65
N LYS A 951 18.87 -2.56 -7.72
CA LYS A 951 17.98 -3.42 -6.92
C LYS A 951 17.04 -2.58 -6.05
N ASP A 952 17.59 -1.61 -5.31
CA ASP A 952 16.84 -0.70 -4.45
C ASP A 952 15.73 0.07 -5.18
N LEU A 953 15.92 0.36 -6.48
CA LEU A 953 14.91 1.01 -7.30
C LEU A 953 13.70 0.11 -7.53
N ILE A 954 13.94 -1.15 -7.90
CA ILE A 954 12.87 -2.14 -8.07
C ILE A 954 12.16 -2.39 -6.75
N GLU A 955 12.91 -2.51 -5.65
CA GLU A 955 12.33 -2.70 -4.31
C GLU A 955 11.39 -1.56 -3.90
N LYS A 956 11.74 -0.31 -4.22
CA LYS A 956 10.87 0.85 -3.96
C LYS A 956 9.56 0.77 -4.76
N PHE A 957 9.60 0.26 -5.99
CA PHE A 957 8.39 0.03 -6.80
C PHE A 957 7.54 -1.10 -6.21
N GLU A 958 8.14 -2.27 -5.97
CA GLU A 958 7.43 -3.42 -5.42
C GLU A 958 6.78 -3.10 -4.07
N LYS A 959 7.49 -2.42 -3.16
CA LYS A 959 6.92 -2.00 -1.86
C LYS A 959 5.72 -1.06 -1.99
N ARG A 960 5.65 -0.26 -3.05
CA ARG A 960 4.53 0.67 -3.30
C ARG A 960 3.35 -0.03 -3.97
N LEU A 961 3.63 -0.96 -4.87
CA LEU A 961 2.64 -1.77 -5.58
C LEU A 961 1.97 -2.79 -4.66
N ASN A 962 2.79 -3.50 -3.87
CA ASN A 962 2.34 -4.48 -2.90
C ASN A 962 1.83 -3.83 -1.61
N ALA A 963 1.81 -2.49 -1.52
CA ALA A 963 1.22 -1.80 -0.39
C ALA A 963 -0.29 -2.01 -0.42
N TRP A 964 -0.75 -2.80 0.53
CA TRP A 964 -2.12 -3.14 0.92
C TRP A 964 -3.31 -2.22 0.55
N TYR A 965 -3.13 -0.89 0.43
CA TYR A 965 -4.17 0.04 -0.02
C TYR A 965 -4.35 0.08 -1.56
N SER A 966 -3.40 -0.49 -2.31
CA SER A 966 -3.35 -0.44 -3.78
C SER A 966 -4.50 -1.19 -4.45
N LYS A 967 -5.20 -2.07 -3.72
CA LYS A 967 -6.35 -2.86 -4.19
C LYS A 967 -7.69 -2.15 -4.09
N LYS A 968 -7.88 -1.29 -3.08
CA LYS A 968 -9.13 -0.50 -2.90
C LYS A 968 -9.21 0.71 -3.83
N LEU A 969 -8.17 0.94 -4.65
CA LEU A 969 -8.15 1.96 -5.68
C LEU A 969 -8.86 1.46 -6.94
N ASN A 970 -9.80 2.27 -7.42
CA ASN A 970 -10.40 2.11 -8.75
C ASN A 970 -9.33 2.34 -9.85
N GLN A 971 -9.67 2.03 -11.11
CA GLN A 971 -8.73 2.13 -12.23
C GLN A 971 -8.15 3.54 -12.40
N MET A 972 -8.94 4.58 -12.13
CA MET A 972 -8.49 5.97 -12.16
C MET A 972 -7.47 6.28 -11.06
N GLY A 973 -7.74 5.87 -9.82
CA GLY A 973 -6.82 5.98 -8.69
C GLY A 973 -5.50 5.22 -8.91
N ARG A 974 -5.54 4.07 -9.58
CA ARG A 974 -4.33 3.34 -10.00
C ARG A 974 -3.53 4.12 -11.04
N LEU A 975 -4.19 4.72 -12.03
CA LEU A 975 -3.54 5.57 -13.04
C LEU A 975 -2.85 6.78 -12.41
N ILE A 976 -3.53 7.45 -11.48
CA ILE A 976 -2.98 8.59 -10.72
C ILE A 976 -1.74 8.17 -9.94
N LEU A 977 -1.79 7.02 -9.26
CA LEU A 977 -0.65 6.48 -8.53
C LEU A 977 0.53 6.13 -9.46
N ILE A 978 0.26 5.57 -10.63
CA ILE A 978 1.29 5.33 -11.65
C ILE A 978 1.92 6.66 -12.08
N LYS A 979 1.12 7.61 -12.57
CA LYS A 979 1.58 8.89 -13.12
C LYS A 979 2.31 9.77 -12.11
N HIS A 980 1.75 9.93 -10.91
CA HIS A 980 2.25 10.90 -9.94
C HIS A 980 3.15 10.32 -8.85
N VAL A 981 3.18 9.00 -8.66
CA VAL A 981 4.03 8.38 -7.64
C VAL A 981 5.08 7.49 -8.28
N LEU A 982 4.68 6.46 -9.03
CA LEU A 982 5.63 5.47 -9.57
C LEU A 982 6.55 6.07 -10.63
N SER A 983 6.00 6.84 -11.57
CA SER A 983 6.78 7.49 -12.63
C SER A 983 7.78 8.52 -12.10
N LEU A 984 7.59 9.09 -10.91
CA LEU A 984 8.53 10.05 -10.30
C LEU A 984 9.73 9.38 -9.61
N ILE A 985 9.60 8.15 -9.12
CA ILE A 985 10.68 7.44 -8.41
C ILE A 985 11.98 7.33 -9.23
N PRO A 986 11.96 6.91 -10.52
CA PRO A 986 13.19 6.75 -11.29
C PRO A 986 13.76 8.09 -11.78
N LEU A 987 12.97 9.17 -11.82
CA LEU A 987 13.43 10.47 -12.37
C LEU A 987 14.67 11.00 -11.65
N HIS A 988 14.72 10.86 -10.33
CA HIS A 988 15.88 11.28 -9.54
C HIS A 988 17.18 10.58 -9.97
N LEU A 989 17.11 9.27 -10.24
CA LEU A 989 18.25 8.50 -10.74
C LEU A 989 18.54 8.82 -12.21
N MET A 990 17.51 8.97 -13.04
CA MET A 990 17.63 9.28 -14.46
C MET A 990 18.25 10.65 -14.72
N ALA A 991 18.00 11.62 -13.83
CA ALA A 991 18.55 12.96 -13.94
C ALA A 991 20.08 12.98 -13.76
N ALA A 992 20.64 12.05 -12.97
CA ALA A 992 22.09 11.97 -12.75
C ALA A 992 22.78 10.86 -13.56
N GLN A 993 22.07 9.78 -13.90
CA GLN A 993 22.66 8.57 -14.49
C GLN A 993 21.72 7.85 -15.45
N ARG A 994 22.30 7.25 -16.49
CA ARG A 994 21.56 6.41 -17.44
C ARG A 994 21.24 5.04 -16.84
N ILE A 995 19.96 4.74 -16.67
CA ILE A 995 19.46 3.44 -16.18
C ILE A 995 19.60 2.37 -17.29
N PRO A 996 20.01 1.12 -16.97
CA PRO A 996 20.03 0.03 -17.94
C PRO A 996 18.66 -0.24 -18.57
N LYS A 997 18.62 -0.46 -19.90
CA LYS A 997 17.37 -0.76 -20.65
C LYS A 997 16.57 -1.93 -20.05
N SER A 998 17.26 -2.93 -19.50
CA SER A 998 16.62 -4.09 -18.86
C SER A 998 15.81 -3.72 -17.61
N ILE A 999 16.29 -2.76 -16.81
CA ILE A 999 15.57 -2.25 -15.64
C ILE A 999 14.34 -1.45 -16.08
N LEU A 1000 14.48 -0.58 -17.09
CA LEU A 1000 13.34 0.18 -17.63
C LEU A 1000 12.22 -0.74 -18.13
N LYS A 1001 12.56 -1.81 -18.88
CA LYS A 1001 11.58 -2.83 -19.29
C LYS A 1001 10.91 -3.50 -18.09
N SER A 1002 11.65 -3.82 -17.03
CA SER A 1002 11.08 -4.39 -15.80
C SER A 1002 10.13 -3.42 -15.09
N LEU A 1003 10.49 -2.13 -14.98
CA LEU A 1003 9.64 -1.10 -14.38
C LEU A 1003 8.35 -0.88 -15.17
N ASN A 1004 8.43 -0.80 -16.50
CA ASN A 1004 7.26 -0.69 -17.37
C ASN A 1004 6.34 -1.90 -17.24
N ARG A 1005 6.90 -3.12 -17.18
CA ARG A 1005 6.13 -4.34 -16.94
C ARG A 1005 5.40 -4.32 -15.60
N LEU A 1006 6.07 -3.86 -14.52
CA LEU A 1006 5.44 -3.73 -13.20
C LEU A 1006 4.29 -2.71 -13.22
N MET A 1007 4.44 -1.59 -13.91
CA MET A 1007 3.38 -0.59 -14.06
C MET A 1007 2.21 -1.11 -14.90
N ALA A 1008 2.50 -1.81 -16.01
CA ALA A 1008 1.49 -2.39 -16.89
C ALA A 1008 0.70 -3.53 -16.24
N ASN A 1009 1.33 -4.35 -15.40
CA ASN A 1009 0.64 -5.40 -14.65
C ASN A 1009 -0.24 -4.86 -13.51
N TYR A 1010 0.04 -3.65 -13.04
CA TYR A 1010 -0.70 -3.03 -11.93
C TYR A 1010 -1.93 -2.24 -12.39
N PHE A 1011 -1.82 -1.57 -13.54
CA PHE A 1011 -2.96 -0.94 -14.21
C PHE A 1011 -3.96 -2.01 -14.66
#